data_AF-A0AAD6H9U1-F1
#
_entry.id   AF-A0AAD6H9U1-F1
#
_cell.length_a   1.000
_cell.length_b   1.000
_cell.length_c   1.000
_cell.angle_alpha   90.00
_cell.angle_beta   90.00
_cell.angle_gamma   90.00
#
_symmetry.space_group_name_H-M   'P 1'
#
loop_
_entity.id
_entity.type
_entity.pdbx_description
1 polymer ?
#
loop_
_entity_poly.entity_id
_entity_poly.type
_entity_poly.pdbx_seq_one_letter_code
_entity_poly.pdbx_strand_id
1 'polypeptide(L)'
;MAPANDATFLRRNNQVQDAIDGQNFKQALTLIEKRVKKGEDTRFLKASQSPAWKANIYTLMADEAHRERGRKETLDICKAEPPTVDLDTLDLLFRTLNKMEGQAETKSLLWEKAVKAKPQDEELQMRWFTFAYEDEDWKSAQKASMNLQKNFSRERKYYFWAIFCTYLLSVDSKSSEMERKLFGTLAYRMVSKAVEDVPADLTKSSAPPRAIQNSEELLLLIKIFESQGRSAEIVKILNSQNVGISSPICQNDAHFKSLMAHHLGEANLWEEAIAFVKETYKIDENGHKDPHDNFVIWEVLIKAVKNYETPGAGADARKFVESHIEIDPKSRNAGLARLDLISIAIEKGEMTMQEDLIPACQQYIEQHRHKLYMFNDLRRVLGGDKNAMESSLQFLSKNLGEGEKALVPTINALKLDFCLNISAAEKPSKQTIDDFVVRCMNLYESHASEKRTEKTETTDDGKPAIIESQPRDDLCILAAMAIGQESKEEPINDHLACLRATAVLERLLIDSPHNYQALLMIVRFYLLFGAGSLAMGAFNKLSVKQMQYESVAHNFFTRLATIHPHSTPPVEGLERKEFDPQAALIQGLNFYRNADLTTMRYRSRGLDEGSYINVAELIELRKRLSNSICRRMYALDARRAQRLVGGDPLVRFDEIARSKAPTVDQRAYDAFMNCEFPGEDDFETFIRPGPLPKENWIATARITDQLFGVLKDIAIQRPLTQETDLPDLGALTLSEAIDLTEDEQENRKIHTELIKVATFMAGSKNTTAEQVDKALAKVEEFLNKMKTQFSLDESQISPFFPGKVIHLRDKTPVAPIWGYFHGIFTLLETLKALSLLVASASRKGSKTTKLPKERMENLAALVPELFELIRFNTRTMKQRLSTPGLLTTLMDITVQGHQDAPHTPELQDVFESVLGESELELFCAALMESWEEALDGVLSVKL
;
A
#
# COMPACT_ATOMS: atom_id res chain seq x y z
N MET A 1 38.27 -43.06 10.03
CA MET A 1 37.97 -43.73 8.73
C MET A 1 36.59 -43.26 8.28
N ALA A 2 36.53 -42.32 7.34
CA ALA A 2 35.27 -41.94 6.69
C ALA A 2 34.88 -43.06 5.72
N PRO A 3 33.69 -43.69 5.81
CA PRO A 3 33.37 -44.80 4.93
C PRO A 3 32.75 -44.28 3.64
N ALA A 4 33.03 -44.98 2.53
CA ALA A 4 32.48 -44.77 1.18
C ALA A 4 30.95 -44.94 1.04
N ASN A 5 30.19 -44.79 2.14
CA ASN A 5 28.74 -45.00 2.20
C ASN A 5 27.91 -43.76 1.89
N ASP A 6 28.41 -42.53 2.09
CA ASP A 6 27.59 -41.31 1.96
C ASP A 6 27.15 -41.03 0.52
N ALA A 7 28.07 -41.03 -0.45
CA ALA A 7 27.75 -40.72 -1.85
C ALA A 7 26.74 -41.72 -2.45
N THR A 8 26.85 -42.99 -2.06
CA THR A 8 25.95 -44.05 -2.53
C THR A 8 24.57 -43.94 -1.88
N PHE A 9 24.52 -43.54 -0.61
CA PHE A 9 23.29 -43.29 0.15
C PHE A 9 22.55 -42.05 -0.36
N LEU A 10 23.25 -40.93 -0.55
CA LEU A 10 22.74 -39.69 -1.18
C LEU A 10 22.18 -39.93 -2.58
N ARG A 11 22.91 -40.66 -3.45
CA ARG A 11 22.42 -41.00 -4.79
C ARG A 11 21.12 -41.81 -4.75
N ARG A 12 20.99 -42.74 -3.80
CA ARG A 12 19.76 -43.53 -3.60
C ARG A 12 18.62 -42.69 -3.03
N ASN A 13 18.88 -41.70 -2.18
CA ASN A 13 17.87 -40.74 -1.70
C ASN A 13 17.34 -39.87 -2.85
N ASN A 14 18.22 -39.33 -3.69
CA ASN A 14 17.84 -38.53 -4.85
C ASN A 14 16.92 -39.31 -5.80
N GLN A 15 17.21 -40.58 -6.07
CA GLN A 15 16.33 -41.42 -6.92
C GLN A 15 14.90 -41.58 -6.39
N VAL A 16 14.71 -41.58 -5.06
CA VAL A 16 13.37 -41.62 -4.49
C VAL A 16 12.74 -40.22 -4.52
N GLN A 17 13.53 -39.16 -4.31
CA GLN A 17 13.07 -37.77 -4.40
C GLN A 17 12.60 -37.41 -5.82
N ASP A 18 13.39 -37.74 -6.85
CA ASP A 18 13.05 -37.56 -8.26
C ASP A 18 11.73 -38.25 -8.63
N ALA A 19 11.48 -39.44 -8.04
CA ALA A 19 10.23 -40.16 -8.23
C ALA A 19 9.04 -39.49 -7.52
N ILE A 20 9.25 -38.84 -6.37
CA ILE A 20 8.23 -38.03 -5.69
C ILE A 20 7.94 -36.76 -6.49
N ASP A 21 8.98 -36.06 -6.94
CA ASP A 21 8.87 -34.80 -7.68
C ASP A 21 8.19 -35.01 -9.04
N GLY A 22 8.43 -36.17 -9.67
CA GLY A 22 7.70 -36.64 -10.85
C GLY A 22 6.30 -37.21 -10.60
N GLN A 23 5.75 -37.10 -9.37
CA GLN A 23 4.46 -37.66 -8.93
C GLN A 23 4.30 -39.18 -9.11
N ASN A 24 5.41 -39.92 -9.26
CA ASN A 24 5.45 -41.36 -9.45
C ASN A 24 5.52 -42.11 -8.10
N PHE A 25 4.51 -41.90 -7.26
CA PHE A 25 4.47 -42.37 -5.87
C PHE A 25 4.65 -43.90 -5.71
N LYS A 26 4.09 -44.71 -6.63
CA LYS A 26 4.26 -46.17 -6.62
C LYS A 26 5.71 -46.59 -6.85
N GLN A 27 6.42 -45.87 -7.72
CA GLN A 27 7.83 -46.11 -7.99
C GLN A 27 8.68 -45.74 -6.77
N ALA A 28 8.39 -44.60 -6.13
CA ALA A 28 9.04 -44.18 -4.90
C ALA A 28 8.88 -45.23 -3.78
N LEU A 29 7.66 -45.75 -3.56
CA LEU A 29 7.40 -46.81 -2.58
C LEU A 29 8.19 -48.09 -2.88
N THR A 30 8.27 -48.49 -4.16
CA THR A 30 9.00 -49.69 -4.59
C THR A 30 10.51 -49.55 -4.37
N LEU A 31 11.07 -48.35 -4.63
CA LEU A 31 12.49 -48.07 -4.41
C LEU A 31 12.85 -48.14 -2.93
N ILE A 32 11.98 -47.60 -2.06
CA ILE A 32 12.12 -47.71 -0.60
C ILE A 32 12.11 -49.18 -0.17
N GLU A 33 11.12 -49.96 -0.62
CA GLU A 33 11.01 -51.39 -0.27
C GLU A 33 12.22 -52.22 -0.72
N LYS A 34 12.80 -51.89 -1.88
CA LYS A 34 14.05 -52.52 -2.36
C LYS A 34 15.25 -52.22 -1.45
N ARG A 35 15.33 -51.02 -0.88
CA ARG A 35 16.44 -50.63 0.04
C ARG A 35 16.32 -51.35 1.38
N VAL A 36 15.10 -51.45 1.91
CA VAL A 36 14.83 -52.21 3.14
C VAL A 36 15.18 -53.69 2.97
N LYS A 37 14.79 -54.30 1.84
CA LYS A 37 15.13 -55.70 1.51
C LYS A 37 16.64 -55.94 1.35
N LYS A 38 17.43 -54.91 1.04
CA LYS A 38 18.89 -54.98 0.90
C LYS A 38 19.66 -54.78 2.21
N GLY A 39 18.96 -54.64 3.35
CA GLY A 39 19.57 -54.64 4.67
C GLY A 39 20.09 -53.27 5.16
N GLU A 40 19.72 -52.15 4.52
CA GLU A 40 19.98 -50.81 5.07
C GLU A 40 19.22 -50.64 6.40
N ASP A 41 19.96 -50.44 7.51
CA ASP A 41 19.46 -50.50 8.89
C ASP A 41 19.66 -49.17 9.64
N THR A 42 19.14 -48.09 9.06
CA THR A 42 19.06 -46.77 9.71
C THR A 42 17.63 -46.54 10.20
N ARG A 43 17.38 -45.71 11.23
CA ARG A 43 15.98 -45.33 11.60
C ARG A 43 15.24 -44.64 10.45
N PHE A 44 16.00 -44.00 9.57
CA PHE A 44 15.59 -43.49 8.27
C PHE A 44 15.04 -44.59 7.32
N LEU A 45 15.38 -45.89 7.52
CA LEU A 45 15.02 -47.04 6.65
C LEU A 45 14.50 -48.34 7.33
N LYS A 46 14.75 -48.65 8.61
CA LYS A 46 14.23 -49.81 9.39
C LYS A 46 13.68 -49.30 10.75
N ALA A 47 12.57 -49.81 11.30
CA ALA A 47 12.14 -51.20 11.38
C ALA A 47 10.66 -51.43 10.99
N SER A 48 10.43 -52.41 10.11
CA SER A 48 9.15 -53.07 9.76
C SER A 48 8.03 -52.33 8.99
N GLN A 49 8.13 -51.02 8.71
CA GLN A 49 7.38 -50.31 7.65
C GLN A 49 7.94 -48.88 7.56
N SER A 50 8.69 -48.52 6.50
CA SER A 50 9.39 -47.23 6.33
C SER A 50 8.49 -45.99 6.50
N PRO A 51 8.38 -45.32 7.66
CA PRO A 51 7.18 -44.55 7.92
C PRO A 51 7.33 -43.04 7.64
N ALA A 52 8.52 -42.41 7.59
CA ALA A 52 8.61 -40.97 7.27
C ALA A 52 8.46 -40.68 5.76
N TRP A 53 9.19 -41.40 4.90
CA TRP A 53 9.04 -41.29 3.45
C TRP A 53 7.72 -41.91 2.97
N LYS A 54 7.31 -43.09 3.46
CA LYS A 54 6.00 -43.65 3.09
C LYS A 54 4.88 -42.77 3.61
N ALA A 55 4.94 -42.24 4.83
CA ALA A 55 3.89 -41.33 5.28
C ALA A 55 3.85 -40.04 4.48
N ASN A 56 4.99 -39.40 4.17
CA ASN A 56 5.01 -38.23 3.29
C ASN A 56 4.42 -38.57 1.91
N ILE A 57 4.83 -39.68 1.31
CA ILE A 57 4.26 -40.16 0.03
C ILE A 57 2.75 -40.44 0.16
N TYR A 58 2.31 -41.11 1.21
CA TYR A 58 0.91 -41.42 1.47
C TYR A 58 0.08 -40.16 1.72
N THR A 59 0.63 -39.13 2.37
CA THR A 59 -0.01 -37.81 2.50
C THR A 59 -0.10 -37.04 1.19
N LEU A 60 0.77 -37.35 0.23
CA LEU A 60 0.79 -36.75 -1.11
C LEU A 60 -0.11 -37.51 -2.11
N MET A 61 -0.60 -38.71 -1.77
CA MET A 61 -1.50 -39.47 -2.62
C MET A 61 -2.93 -38.91 -2.58
N ALA A 62 -3.63 -38.96 -3.72
CA ALA A 62 -4.99 -38.40 -3.85
C ALA A 62 -6.05 -39.14 -3.02
N ASP A 63 -5.82 -40.41 -2.66
CA ASP A 63 -6.74 -41.25 -1.92
C ASP A 63 -6.74 -40.94 -0.40
N GLU A 64 -7.93 -40.73 0.16
CA GLU A 64 -8.15 -40.35 1.55
C GLU A 64 -7.73 -41.44 2.55
N ALA A 65 -7.91 -42.72 2.19
CA ALA A 65 -7.45 -43.83 3.03
C ALA A 65 -5.92 -43.88 3.16
N HIS A 66 -5.21 -43.50 2.10
CA HIS A 66 -3.75 -43.41 2.11
C HIS A 66 -3.30 -42.18 2.90
N ARG A 67 -3.93 -41.02 2.72
CA ARG A 67 -3.60 -39.81 3.49
C ARG A 67 -3.76 -40.01 5.00
N GLU A 68 -4.84 -40.63 5.43
CA GLU A 68 -5.09 -40.89 6.85
C GLU A 68 -4.11 -41.91 7.44
N ARG A 69 -3.75 -42.94 6.65
CA ARG A 69 -2.67 -43.88 7.02
C ARG A 69 -1.33 -43.17 7.18
N GLY A 70 -0.96 -42.30 6.23
CA GLY A 70 0.27 -41.52 6.30
C GLY A 70 0.28 -40.58 7.52
N ARG A 71 -0.84 -39.93 7.82
CA ARG A 71 -1.00 -39.11 9.02
C ARG A 71 -0.74 -39.91 10.29
N LYS A 72 -1.42 -41.04 10.47
CA LYS A 72 -1.25 -41.90 11.64
C LYS A 72 0.20 -42.36 11.82
N GLU A 73 0.81 -42.89 10.75
CA GLU A 73 2.19 -43.37 10.78
C GLU A 73 3.18 -42.25 11.14
N THR A 74 3.00 -41.03 10.60
CA THR A 74 3.83 -39.86 10.97
C THR A 74 3.74 -39.54 12.45
N LEU A 75 2.53 -39.53 13.01
CA LEU A 75 2.30 -39.21 14.43
C LEU A 75 2.88 -40.27 15.35
N ASP A 76 2.79 -41.54 14.99
CA ASP A 76 3.37 -42.65 15.75
C ASP A 76 4.90 -42.53 15.82
N ILE A 77 5.56 -42.15 14.71
CA ILE A 77 7.02 -41.90 14.70
C ILE A 77 7.39 -40.73 15.61
N CYS A 78 6.63 -39.63 15.57
CA CYS A 78 6.92 -38.46 16.41
C CYS A 78 6.81 -38.77 17.90
N LYS A 79 6.03 -39.80 18.27
CA LYS A 79 5.82 -40.26 19.65
C LYS A 79 6.75 -41.40 20.08
N ALA A 80 7.58 -41.93 19.19
CA ALA A 80 8.42 -43.10 19.45
C ALA A 80 9.46 -42.87 20.56
N GLU A 81 9.80 -43.93 21.29
CA GLU A 81 10.84 -43.97 22.32
C GLU A 81 11.88 -45.07 21.99
N PRO A 82 13.20 -44.78 22.00
CA PRO A 82 13.80 -43.47 22.26
C PRO A 82 13.60 -42.50 21.09
N PRO A 83 13.63 -41.18 21.31
CA PRO A 83 13.23 -40.18 20.33
C PRO A 83 14.14 -40.15 19.09
N THR A 84 13.58 -39.64 18.00
CA THR A 84 14.32 -39.42 16.75
C THR A 84 15.31 -38.27 16.94
N VAL A 85 16.59 -38.51 16.66
CA VAL A 85 17.70 -37.54 16.80
C VAL A 85 18.46 -37.34 15.48
N ASP A 86 18.02 -37.99 14.42
CA ASP A 86 18.61 -37.94 13.07
C ASP A 86 18.02 -36.74 12.32
N LEU A 87 18.87 -35.83 11.84
CA LEU A 87 18.44 -34.56 11.23
C LEU A 87 17.59 -34.77 9.96
N ASP A 88 18.01 -35.65 9.06
CA ASP A 88 17.29 -35.93 7.81
C ASP A 88 15.87 -36.49 8.10
N THR A 89 15.76 -37.36 9.10
CA THR A 89 14.46 -37.88 9.54
C THR A 89 13.61 -36.79 10.19
N LEU A 90 14.19 -35.95 11.04
CA LEU A 90 13.49 -34.84 11.70
C LEU A 90 12.99 -33.80 10.69
N ASP A 91 13.82 -33.39 9.74
CA ASP A 91 13.48 -32.49 8.63
C ASP A 91 12.28 -33.00 7.84
N LEU A 92 12.30 -34.29 7.48
CA LEU A 92 11.23 -34.90 6.70
C LEU A 92 9.92 -34.98 7.51
N LEU A 93 9.99 -35.37 8.78
CA LEU A 93 8.82 -35.40 9.66
C LEU A 93 8.25 -34.00 9.84
N PHE A 94 9.10 -33.00 10.07
CA PHE A 94 8.69 -31.62 10.22
C PHE A 94 8.00 -31.08 8.96
N ARG A 95 8.59 -31.29 7.77
CA ARG A 95 7.97 -30.95 6.47
C ARG A 95 6.64 -31.67 6.24
N THR A 96 6.54 -32.92 6.67
CA THR A 96 5.31 -33.72 6.55
C THR A 96 4.23 -33.20 7.50
N LEU A 97 4.59 -32.89 8.75
CA LEU A 97 3.70 -32.24 9.71
C LEU A 97 3.29 -30.84 9.27
N ASN A 98 4.13 -30.09 8.54
CA ASN A 98 3.78 -28.78 7.98
C ASN A 98 2.65 -28.84 6.95
N LYS A 99 2.43 -30.00 6.33
CA LYS A 99 1.30 -30.25 5.43
C LYS A 99 0.04 -30.75 6.15
N MET A 100 0.11 -30.98 7.47
CA MET A 100 -1.00 -31.48 8.28
C MET A 100 -1.57 -30.38 9.18
N GLU A 101 -2.89 -30.21 9.17
CA GLU A 101 -3.56 -29.26 10.04
C GLU A 101 -3.63 -29.75 11.51
N GLY A 102 -3.59 -28.79 12.44
CA GLY A 102 -3.76 -29.04 13.87
C GLY A 102 -2.62 -29.80 14.57
N GLN A 103 -1.43 -29.91 13.95
CA GLN A 103 -0.28 -30.65 14.53
C GLN A 103 0.82 -29.75 15.12
N ALA A 104 0.51 -28.49 15.48
CA ALA A 104 1.48 -27.54 16.01
C ALA A 104 2.21 -28.06 17.27
N GLU A 105 1.49 -28.68 18.19
CA GLU A 105 2.07 -29.26 19.41
C GLU A 105 3.03 -30.41 19.11
N THR A 106 2.63 -31.33 18.21
CA THR A 106 3.47 -32.45 17.77
C THR A 106 4.77 -31.97 17.12
N LYS A 107 4.72 -30.91 16.32
CA LYS A 107 5.92 -30.29 15.71
C LYS A 107 6.91 -29.79 16.76
N SER A 108 6.41 -29.04 17.75
CA SER A 108 7.23 -28.49 18.83
C SER A 108 7.84 -29.61 19.69
N LEU A 109 7.03 -30.61 20.07
CA LEU A 109 7.46 -31.74 20.89
C LEU A 109 8.50 -32.64 20.20
N LEU A 110 8.43 -32.78 18.88
CA LEU A 110 9.38 -33.58 18.09
C LEU A 110 10.82 -33.10 18.32
N TRP A 111 11.05 -31.80 18.14
CA TRP A 111 12.36 -31.20 18.33
C TRP A 111 12.78 -31.11 19.80
N GLU A 112 11.84 -30.79 20.71
CA GLU A 112 12.13 -30.78 22.14
C GLU A 112 12.64 -32.13 22.65
N LYS A 113 12.02 -33.23 22.22
CA LYS A 113 12.44 -34.59 22.59
C LYS A 113 13.83 -34.91 22.03
N ALA A 114 14.10 -34.54 20.78
CA ALA A 114 15.39 -34.75 20.13
C ALA A 114 16.53 -34.02 20.88
N VAL A 115 16.33 -32.73 21.17
CA VAL A 115 17.31 -31.89 21.88
C VAL A 115 17.52 -32.34 23.32
N LYS A 116 16.45 -32.76 24.02
CA LYS A 116 16.59 -33.34 25.38
C LYS A 116 17.42 -34.63 25.38
N ALA A 117 17.35 -35.43 24.31
CA ALA A 117 18.15 -36.65 24.17
C ALA A 117 19.63 -36.37 23.85
N LYS A 118 19.93 -35.26 23.14
CA LYS A 118 21.29 -34.83 22.80
C LYS A 118 21.51 -33.32 23.04
N PRO A 119 21.61 -32.88 24.31
CA PRO A 119 21.68 -31.45 24.65
C PRO A 119 23.04 -30.78 24.33
N GLN A 120 24.07 -31.55 23.98
CA GLN A 120 25.39 -31.04 23.59
C GLN A 120 25.57 -30.97 22.06
N ASP A 121 24.53 -31.34 21.30
CA ASP A 121 24.53 -31.26 19.84
C ASP A 121 24.05 -29.86 19.42
N GLU A 122 24.99 -29.01 19.03
CA GLU A 122 24.72 -27.61 18.63
C GLU A 122 23.95 -27.56 17.31
N GLU A 123 24.32 -28.40 16.34
CA GLU A 123 23.68 -28.45 15.02
C GLU A 123 22.19 -28.84 15.14
N LEU A 124 21.89 -29.80 16.00
CA LEU A 124 20.51 -30.19 16.32
C LEU A 124 19.68 -29.06 16.93
N GLN A 125 20.26 -28.31 17.89
CA GLN A 125 19.58 -27.18 18.52
C GLN A 125 19.40 -25.99 17.58
N MET A 126 20.43 -25.71 16.78
CA MET A 126 20.37 -24.68 15.74
C MET A 126 19.33 -25.01 14.68
N ARG A 127 19.23 -26.27 14.25
CA ARG A 127 18.22 -26.67 13.26
C ARG A 127 16.80 -26.48 13.79
N TRP A 128 16.54 -26.85 15.05
CA TRP A 128 15.26 -26.57 15.70
C TRP A 128 14.97 -25.08 15.75
N PHE A 129 15.95 -24.28 16.17
CA PHE A 129 15.82 -22.83 16.25
C PHE A 129 15.49 -22.20 14.88
N THR A 130 16.25 -22.54 13.83
CA THR A 130 16.04 -22.01 12.47
C THR A 130 14.64 -22.30 11.96
N PHE A 131 14.15 -23.55 12.06
CA PHE A 131 12.80 -23.84 11.60
C PHE A 131 11.72 -23.13 12.40
N ALA A 132 11.84 -23.09 13.73
CA ALA A 132 10.88 -22.38 14.55
C ALA A 132 10.87 -20.86 14.26
N TYR A 133 12.04 -20.28 14.00
CA TYR A 133 12.21 -18.88 13.69
C TYR A 133 11.69 -18.52 12.28
N GLU A 134 11.97 -19.37 11.28
CA GLU A 134 11.47 -19.20 9.90
C GLU A 134 9.94 -19.30 9.81
N ASP A 135 9.35 -20.29 10.50
CA ASP A 135 7.90 -20.52 10.54
C ASP A 135 7.13 -19.53 11.44
N GLU A 136 7.82 -18.56 12.07
CA GLU A 136 7.25 -17.61 13.04
C GLU A 136 6.55 -18.28 14.24
N ASP A 137 7.00 -19.48 14.61
CA ASP A 137 6.63 -20.12 15.87
C ASP A 137 7.51 -19.57 17.00
N TRP A 138 7.19 -18.34 17.43
CA TRP A 138 7.96 -17.62 18.45
C TRP A 138 8.06 -18.39 19.77
N LYS A 139 7.06 -19.23 20.09
CA LYS A 139 7.08 -20.05 21.30
C LYS A 139 8.12 -21.16 21.22
N SER A 140 8.20 -21.86 20.08
CA SER A 140 9.25 -22.85 19.85
C SER A 140 10.62 -22.20 19.71
N ALA A 141 10.73 -21.05 19.03
CA ALA A 141 11.98 -20.31 18.87
C ALA A 141 12.52 -19.81 20.23
N GLN A 142 11.65 -19.33 21.11
CA GLN A 142 11.99 -18.93 22.47
C GLN A 142 12.53 -20.12 23.29
N LYS A 143 11.88 -21.29 23.24
CA LYS A 143 12.39 -22.48 23.93
C LYS A 143 13.73 -22.95 23.37
N ALA A 144 13.89 -22.96 22.05
CA ALA A 144 15.14 -23.36 21.40
C ALA A 144 16.30 -22.43 21.78
N SER A 145 16.08 -21.12 21.72
CA SER A 145 17.07 -20.10 22.11
C SER A 145 17.46 -20.18 23.59
N MET A 146 16.51 -20.46 24.50
CA MET A 146 16.83 -20.70 25.92
C MET A 146 17.71 -21.95 26.14
N ASN A 147 17.51 -23.01 25.36
CA ASN A 147 18.38 -24.21 25.43
C ASN A 147 19.77 -23.91 24.88
N LEU A 148 19.87 -23.22 23.74
CA LEU A 148 21.14 -22.78 23.15
C LEU A 148 21.94 -21.93 24.14
N GLN A 149 21.32 -20.93 24.75
CA GLN A 149 21.96 -20.08 25.77
C GLN A 149 22.45 -20.88 26.98
N LYS A 150 21.64 -21.84 27.45
CA LYS A 150 21.97 -22.64 28.63
C LYS A 150 23.14 -23.60 28.36
N ASN A 151 23.11 -24.28 27.22
CA ASN A 151 24.08 -25.32 26.88
C ASN A 151 25.38 -24.74 26.30
N PHE A 152 25.31 -23.60 25.61
CA PHE A 152 26.44 -22.94 24.93
C PHE A 152 26.63 -21.50 25.44
N SER A 153 26.74 -21.33 26.76
CA SER A 153 26.79 -20.03 27.44
C SER A 153 28.00 -19.14 27.13
N ARG A 154 29.01 -19.67 26.43
CA ARG A 154 30.17 -18.89 25.94
C ARG A 154 29.82 -18.03 24.73
N GLU A 155 28.82 -18.45 23.95
CA GLU A 155 28.39 -17.77 22.75
C GLU A 155 27.38 -16.67 23.11
N ARG A 156 27.87 -15.42 23.08
CA ARG A 156 27.08 -14.22 23.36
C ARG A 156 25.76 -14.18 22.61
N LYS A 157 25.79 -14.48 21.31
CA LYS A 157 24.63 -14.38 20.42
C LYS A 157 23.42 -15.14 20.95
N TYR A 158 23.62 -16.31 21.56
CA TYR A 158 22.50 -17.11 22.08
C TYR A 158 21.80 -16.46 23.26
N TYR A 159 22.52 -15.68 24.07
CA TYR A 159 21.90 -14.91 25.14
C TYR A 159 20.97 -13.83 24.61
N PHE A 160 21.44 -13.06 23.64
CA PHE A 160 20.62 -11.99 23.04
C PHE A 160 19.54 -12.53 22.12
N TRP A 161 19.72 -13.68 21.45
CA TRP A 161 18.65 -14.39 20.75
C TRP A 161 17.56 -14.84 21.72
N ALA A 162 17.93 -15.34 22.90
CA ALA A 162 16.95 -15.71 23.92
C ALA A 162 16.16 -14.49 24.44
N ILE A 163 16.84 -13.36 24.68
CA ILE A 163 16.18 -12.08 25.01
C ILE A 163 15.23 -11.67 23.89
N PHE A 164 15.72 -11.66 22.64
CA PHE A 164 14.97 -11.20 21.49
C PHE A 164 13.75 -12.07 21.19
N CYS A 165 13.87 -13.41 21.19
CA CYS A 165 12.74 -14.31 21.00
C CYS A 165 11.73 -14.22 22.15
N THR A 166 12.20 -13.98 23.38
CA THR A 166 11.32 -13.73 24.53
C THR A 166 10.54 -12.41 24.34
N TYR A 167 11.20 -11.37 23.81
CA TYR A 167 10.56 -10.12 23.42
C TYR A 167 9.53 -10.33 22.29
N LEU A 168 9.88 -11.03 21.21
CA LEU A 168 8.95 -11.30 20.09
C LEU A 168 7.67 -12.00 20.58
N LEU A 169 7.81 -12.98 21.48
CA LEU A 169 6.67 -13.67 22.08
C LEU A 169 5.82 -12.75 22.97
N SER A 170 6.42 -11.72 23.57
CA SER A 170 5.71 -10.74 24.40
C SER A 170 4.85 -9.77 23.58
N VAL A 171 5.22 -9.50 22.32
CA VAL A 171 4.52 -8.57 21.41
C VAL A 171 3.67 -9.28 20.36
N ASP A 172 3.75 -10.61 20.26
CA ASP A 172 2.99 -11.37 19.28
C ASP A 172 1.47 -11.33 19.54
N SER A 173 0.73 -10.95 18.51
CA SER A 173 -0.74 -10.93 18.50
C SER A 173 -1.39 -12.31 18.65
N LYS A 174 -0.68 -13.41 18.31
CA LYS A 174 -1.22 -14.78 18.48
C LYS A 174 -1.09 -15.29 19.92
N SER A 175 -0.30 -14.63 20.77
CA SER A 175 -0.06 -15.02 22.15
C SER A 175 -1.15 -14.52 23.10
N SER A 176 -1.47 -15.30 24.13
CA SER A 176 -2.45 -14.89 25.15
C SER A 176 -1.95 -13.71 25.98
N GLU A 177 -2.85 -12.93 26.57
CA GLU A 177 -2.46 -11.78 27.41
C GLU A 177 -1.57 -12.20 28.59
N MET A 178 -1.84 -13.38 29.17
CA MET A 178 -1.02 -13.95 30.25
C MET A 178 0.39 -14.30 29.76
N GLU A 179 0.52 -14.93 28.59
CA GLU A 179 1.83 -15.21 27.98
C GLU A 179 2.58 -13.91 27.68
N ARG A 180 1.92 -12.92 27.07
CA ARG A 180 2.55 -11.62 26.76
C ARG A 180 3.11 -10.94 28.01
N LYS A 181 2.35 -10.90 29.11
CA LYS A 181 2.81 -10.34 30.40
C LYS A 181 3.97 -11.14 31.00
N LEU A 182 3.87 -12.48 30.98
CA LEU A 182 4.91 -13.36 31.53
C LEU A 182 6.23 -13.21 30.78
N PHE A 183 6.20 -13.31 29.46
CA PHE A 183 7.39 -13.22 28.62
C PHE A 183 7.93 -11.78 28.55
N GLY A 184 7.08 -10.76 28.59
CA GLY A 184 7.52 -9.37 28.73
C GLY A 184 8.32 -9.14 30.03
N THR A 185 7.82 -9.67 31.16
CA THR A 185 8.53 -9.62 32.45
C THR A 185 9.83 -10.42 32.42
N LEU A 186 9.88 -11.54 31.70
CA LEU A 186 11.09 -12.34 31.56
C LEU A 186 12.13 -11.60 30.70
N ALA A 187 11.75 -11.07 29.54
CA ALA A 187 12.63 -10.29 28.67
C ALA A 187 13.23 -9.09 29.41
N TYR A 188 12.39 -8.37 30.16
CA TYR A 188 12.83 -7.30 31.07
C TYR A 188 13.94 -7.76 32.01
N ARG A 189 13.70 -8.82 32.79
CA ARG A 189 14.67 -9.30 33.79
C ARG A 189 15.97 -9.76 33.14
N MET A 190 15.89 -10.41 31.98
CA MET A 190 17.07 -10.88 31.26
C MET A 190 17.92 -9.71 30.74
N VAL A 191 17.28 -8.67 30.20
CA VAL A 191 17.99 -7.51 29.63
C VAL A 191 18.45 -6.51 30.70
N SER A 192 17.71 -6.33 31.80
CA SER A 192 18.16 -5.53 32.96
C SER A 192 19.43 -6.12 33.56
N LYS A 193 19.49 -7.45 33.69
CA LYS A 193 20.70 -8.15 34.11
C LYS A 193 21.87 -7.91 33.16
N ALA A 194 21.61 -7.84 31.85
CA ALA A 194 22.64 -7.54 30.85
C ALA A 194 23.25 -6.14 31.03
N VAL A 195 22.47 -5.15 31.47
CA VAL A 195 22.98 -3.80 31.81
C VAL A 195 23.77 -3.80 33.10
N GLU A 196 23.26 -4.47 34.13
CA GLU A 196 23.92 -4.53 35.44
C GLU A 196 25.32 -5.16 35.35
N ASP A 197 25.52 -6.07 34.40
CA ASP A 197 26.80 -6.73 34.14
C ASP A 197 27.80 -5.86 33.34
N VAL A 198 27.42 -4.66 32.88
CA VAL A 198 28.35 -3.75 32.19
C VAL A 198 29.35 -3.17 33.18
N PRO A 199 30.67 -3.37 32.99
CA PRO A 199 31.68 -2.85 33.90
C PRO A 199 31.70 -1.31 33.95
N ALA A 200 32.01 -0.75 35.12
CA ALA A 200 32.17 0.70 35.29
C ALA A 200 33.44 1.26 34.63
N ASP A 201 34.47 0.43 34.43
CA ASP A 201 35.69 0.81 33.70
C ASP A 201 35.86 -0.11 32.49
N LEU A 202 35.41 0.36 31.34
CA LEU A 202 35.45 -0.36 30.06
C LEU A 202 36.88 -0.61 29.56
N THR A 203 37.89 0.06 30.12
CA THR A 203 39.28 -0.02 29.66
C THR A 203 40.09 -1.13 30.35
N LYS A 204 39.60 -1.72 31.44
CA LYS A 204 40.39 -2.64 32.30
C LYS A 204 39.79 -4.02 32.53
N SER A 205 38.53 -4.28 32.15
CA SER A 205 37.85 -5.54 32.43
C SER A 205 37.19 -6.13 31.18
N SER A 206 37.44 -7.42 30.91
CA SER A 206 36.70 -8.15 29.88
C SER A 206 35.25 -8.32 30.36
N ALA A 207 34.32 -7.62 29.72
CA ALA A 207 32.90 -7.70 30.04
C ALA A 207 32.40 -9.13 29.84
N PRO A 208 31.54 -9.66 30.74
CA PRO A 208 31.02 -11.01 30.57
C PRO A 208 30.22 -11.12 29.27
N PRO A 209 30.13 -12.31 28.63
CA PRO A 209 29.42 -12.47 27.35
C PRO A 209 27.97 -11.98 27.35
N ARG A 210 27.33 -11.94 28.53
CA ARG A 210 25.94 -11.50 28.74
C ARG A 210 25.77 -9.99 28.95
N ALA A 211 26.85 -9.23 29.16
CA ALA A 211 26.79 -7.77 29.33
C ALA A 211 26.56 -7.07 28.00
N ILE A 212 25.87 -5.92 27.99
CA ILE A 212 25.74 -5.06 26.80
C ILE A 212 27.12 -4.53 26.38
N GLN A 213 27.43 -4.59 25.09
CA GLN A 213 28.73 -4.15 24.54
C GLN A 213 28.60 -3.28 23.28
N ASN A 214 27.44 -3.26 22.62
CA ASN A 214 27.21 -2.45 21.43
C ASN A 214 25.86 -1.71 21.48
N SER A 215 25.68 -0.78 20.54
CA SER A 215 24.49 0.05 20.43
C SER A 215 23.22 -0.77 20.15
N GLU A 216 23.27 -1.79 19.29
CA GLU A 216 22.12 -2.62 18.92
C GLU A 216 21.49 -3.33 20.12
N GLU A 217 22.30 -3.82 21.05
CA GLU A 217 21.81 -4.47 22.27
C GLU A 217 21.20 -3.48 23.26
N LEU A 218 21.76 -2.26 23.34
CA LEU A 218 21.15 -1.18 24.11
C LEU A 218 19.82 -0.77 23.48
N LEU A 219 19.72 -0.69 22.15
CA LEU A 219 18.47 -0.43 21.47
C LEU A 219 17.45 -1.54 21.72
N LEU A 220 17.87 -2.81 21.71
CA LEU A 220 17.01 -3.93 22.09
C LEU A 220 16.47 -3.78 23.52
N LEU A 221 17.32 -3.33 24.46
CA LEU A 221 16.85 -3.02 25.81
C LEU A 221 15.80 -1.91 25.81
N ILE A 222 16.08 -0.80 25.12
CA ILE A 222 15.16 0.34 25.03
C ILE A 222 13.81 -0.14 24.50
N LYS A 223 13.82 -0.95 23.43
CA LYS A 223 12.62 -1.54 22.84
C LYS A 223 11.83 -2.42 23.81
N ILE A 224 12.51 -3.21 24.64
CA ILE A 224 11.87 -4.05 25.67
C ILE A 224 11.27 -3.18 26.79
N PHE A 225 11.95 -2.12 27.21
CA PHE A 225 11.47 -1.20 28.24
C PHE A 225 10.28 -0.37 27.75
N GLU A 226 10.30 0.06 26.48
CA GLU A 226 9.20 0.71 25.78
C GLU A 226 7.93 -0.14 25.80
N SER A 227 8.05 -1.42 25.43
CA SER A 227 6.91 -2.36 25.42
C SER A 227 6.25 -2.56 26.79
N GLN A 228 6.91 -2.14 27.87
CA GLN A 228 6.43 -2.21 29.24
C GLN A 228 6.12 -0.84 29.86
N GLY A 229 6.22 0.24 29.09
CA GLY A 229 5.93 1.61 29.56
C GLY A 229 6.93 2.13 30.59
N ARG A 230 8.21 1.71 30.55
CA ARG A 230 9.24 2.06 31.53
C ARG A 230 10.14 3.23 31.08
N SER A 231 9.56 4.28 30.51
CA SER A 231 10.32 5.41 29.93
C SER A 231 11.26 6.10 30.93
N ALA A 232 10.86 6.25 32.20
CA ALA A 232 11.70 6.85 33.23
C ALA A 232 12.96 6.04 33.56
N GLU A 233 12.93 4.71 33.42
CA GLU A 233 14.12 3.87 33.59
C GLU A 233 15.06 3.99 32.38
N ILE A 234 14.50 4.14 31.17
CA ILE A 234 15.30 4.36 29.96
C ILE A 234 16.10 5.66 30.09
N VAL A 235 15.46 6.75 30.54
CA VAL A 235 16.14 8.04 30.80
C VAL A 235 17.31 7.86 31.78
N LYS A 236 17.13 7.10 32.87
CA LYS A 236 18.22 6.80 33.82
C LYS A 236 19.38 6.04 33.17
N ILE A 237 19.09 5.06 32.32
CA ILE A 237 20.10 4.27 31.61
C ILE A 237 20.86 5.17 30.61
N LEU A 238 20.14 6.00 29.85
CA LEU A 238 20.73 6.91 28.87
C LEU A 238 21.56 8.03 29.52
N ASN A 239 21.29 8.39 30.77
CA ASN A 239 22.10 9.32 31.57
C ASN A 239 23.33 8.65 32.23
N SER A 240 23.45 7.32 32.20
CA SER A 240 24.57 6.62 32.82
C SER A 240 25.88 6.83 32.04
N GLN A 241 27.00 7.00 32.75
CA GLN A 241 28.31 7.18 32.10
C GLN A 241 28.83 5.91 31.42
N ASN A 242 28.40 4.74 31.90
CA ASN A 242 28.95 3.45 31.45
C ASN A 242 28.23 2.90 30.21
N VAL A 243 26.93 3.18 30.07
CA VAL A 243 26.07 2.62 29.00
C VAL A 243 25.33 3.72 28.22
N GLY A 244 25.10 4.88 28.84
CA GLY A 244 24.29 5.96 28.28
C GLY A 244 24.96 6.73 27.14
N ILE A 245 24.40 7.90 26.81
CA ILE A 245 24.73 8.68 25.61
C ILE A 245 26.23 9.00 25.52
N SER A 246 26.85 9.38 26.64
CA SER A 246 28.27 9.75 26.71
C SER A 246 29.22 8.55 26.78
N SER A 247 28.70 7.33 26.87
CA SER A 247 29.53 6.12 26.96
C SER A 247 30.21 5.78 25.62
N PRO A 248 31.28 4.96 25.64
CA PRO A 248 31.88 4.42 24.42
C PRO A 248 30.94 3.54 23.56
N ILE A 249 29.82 3.07 24.12
CA ILE A 249 28.82 2.29 23.40
C ILE A 249 28.00 3.19 22.47
N CYS A 250 27.61 4.38 22.95
CA CYS A 250 26.74 5.30 22.23
C CYS A 250 27.48 6.47 21.58
N GLN A 251 28.67 6.84 22.08
CA GLN A 251 29.58 7.83 21.48
C GLN A 251 28.93 9.20 21.18
N ASN A 252 28.00 9.65 22.03
CA ASN A 252 27.20 10.86 21.83
C ASN A 252 26.43 10.90 20.50
N ASP A 253 26.06 9.73 19.97
CA ASP A 253 25.31 9.61 18.73
C ASP A 253 23.94 10.32 18.80
N ALA A 254 23.58 10.97 17.69
CA ALA A 254 22.39 11.80 17.60
C ALA A 254 21.08 10.99 17.76
N HIS A 255 21.05 9.72 17.36
CA HIS A 255 19.89 8.86 17.53
C HIS A 255 19.56 8.63 19.01
N PHE A 256 20.56 8.40 19.87
CA PHE A 256 20.34 8.24 21.30
C PHE A 256 19.91 9.55 21.99
N LYS A 257 20.34 10.72 21.48
CA LYS A 257 19.81 12.02 21.92
C LYS A 257 18.32 12.16 21.56
N SER A 258 17.91 11.72 20.37
CA SER A 258 16.49 11.69 19.98
C SER A 258 15.66 10.74 20.85
N LEU A 259 16.19 9.55 21.15
CA LEU A 259 15.52 8.60 22.06
C LEU A 259 15.39 9.17 23.47
N MET A 260 16.41 9.87 23.97
CA MET A 260 16.34 10.58 25.25
C MET A 260 15.23 11.62 25.26
N ALA A 261 15.17 12.49 24.23
CA ALA A 261 14.11 13.48 24.09
C ALA A 261 12.72 12.81 24.07
N HIS A 262 12.54 11.75 23.30
CA HIS A 262 11.29 10.99 23.24
C HIS A 262 10.88 10.46 24.63
N HIS A 263 11.78 9.78 25.35
CA HIS A 263 11.47 9.18 26.64
C HIS A 263 11.33 10.18 27.80
N LEU A 264 12.01 11.32 27.76
CA LEU A 264 11.76 12.43 28.70
C LEU A 264 10.32 12.92 28.58
N GLY A 265 9.80 13.01 27.35
CA GLY A 265 8.40 13.34 27.08
C GLY A 265 7.43 12.28 27.59
N GLU A 266 7.64 11.01 27.23
CA GLU A 266 6.77 9.90 27.66
C GLU A 266 6.78 9.67 29.18
N ALA A 267 7.90 9.98 29.85
CA ALA A 267 8.03 9.87 31.31
C ALA A 267 7.46 11.10 32.06
N ASN A 268 7.00 12.13 31.35
CA ASN A 268 6.57 13.41 31.91
C ASN A 268 7.64 14.12 32.75
N LEU A 269 8.93 13.94 32.42
CA LEU A 269 10.06 14.55 33.12
C LEU A 269 10.38 15.93 32.53
N TRP A 270 9.46 16.87 32.68
CA TRP A 270 9.47 18.14 31.92
C TRP A 270 10.65 19.07 32.25
N GLU A 271 11.05 19.15 33.52
CA GLU A 271 12.19 19.97 33.92
C GLU A 271 13.50 19.43 33.33
N GLU A 272 13.69 18.11 33.40
CA GLU A 272 14.83 17.41 32.79
C GLU A 272 14.80 17.55 31.26
N ALA A 273 13.61 17.50 30.64
CA ALA A 273 13.44 17.73 29.20
C ALA A 273 13.91 19.13 28.78
N ILE A 274 13.47 20.18 29.49
CA ILE A 274 13.88 21.56 29.20
C ILE A 274 15.39 21.71 29.38
N ALA A 275 15.96 21.17 30.46
CA ALA A 275 17.40 21.22 30.70
C ALA A 275 18.19 20.48 29.61
N PHE A 276 17.72 19.29 29.19
CA PHE A 276 18.34 18.49 28.15
C PHE A 276 18.39 19.22 26.80
N VAL A 277 17.28 19.84 26.38
CA VAL A 277 17.23 20.60 25.11
C VAL A 277 18.15 21.82 25.17
N LYS A 278 18.16 22.55 26.29
CA LYS A 278 19.04 23.70 26.50
C LYS A 278 20.52 23.32 26.46
N GLU A 279 20.89 22.20 27.05
CA GLU A 279 22.27 21.72 27.04
C GLU A 279 22.67 21.17 25.65
N THR A 280 21.76 20.48 24.96
CA THR A 280 22.01 19.93 23.62
C THR A 280 22.27 21.03 22.59
N TYR A 281 21.48 22.10 22.61
CA TYR A 281 21.64 23.25 21.71
C TYR A 281 22.40 24.42 22.35
N LYS A 282 23.14 24.16 23.42
CA LYS A 282 24.02 25.13 24.03
C LYS A 282 25.16 25.45 23.07
N ILE A 283 25.43 26.73 22.94
CA ILE A 283 26.52 27.22 22.09
C ILE A 283 27.76 27.30 22.97
N ASP A 284 28.85 26.68 22.52
CA ASP A 284 30.11 26.72 23.27
C ASP A 284 30.76 28.10 23.23
N GLU A 285 31.77 28.34 24.08
CA GLU A 285 32.49 29.62 24.16
C GLU A 285 33.22 30.00 22.86
N ASN A 286 33.39 29.05 21.94
CA ASN A 286 34.02 29.23 20.63
C ASN A 286 32.99 29.45 19.51
N GLY A 287 31.70 29.48 19.82
CA GLY A 287 30.61 29.64 18.85
C GLY A 287 30.26 28.36 18.07
N HIS A 288 30.76 27.20 18.48
CA HIS A 288 30.35 25.93 17.88
C HIS A 288 28.95 25.55 18.36
N LYS A 289 28.13 25.15 17.39
CA LYS A 289 26.79 24.59 17.58
C LYS A 289 26.83 23.08 17.35
N ASP A 290 25.91 22.35 17.96
CA ASP A 290 25.66 20.96 17.54
C ASP A 290 25.29 20.99 16.04
N PRO A 291 26.02 20.28 15.17
CA PRO A 291 25.71 20.25 13.75
C PRO A 291 24.36 19.57 13.43
N HIS A 292 23.75 18.87 14.40
CA HIS A 292 22.51 18.13 14.21
C HIS A 292 21.30 18.88 14.76
N ASP A 293 20.69 19.72 13.92
CA ASP A 293 19.39 20.33 14.21
C ASP A 293 18.25 19.32 13.96
N ASN A 294 17.68 18.76 15.03
CA ASN A 294 16.66 17.72 14.98
C ASN A 294 15.36 18.18 15.66
N PHE A 295 14.25 18.18 14.90
CA PHE A 295 12.95 18.61 15.37
C PHE A 295 12.39 17.77 16.51
N VAL A 296 12.71 16.47 16.63
CA VAL A 296 12.25 15.61 17.75
C VAL A 296 12.73 16.16 19.11
N ILE A 297 13.92 16.78 19.14
CA ILE A 297 14.48 17.39 20.34
C ILE A 297 13.79 18.72 20.65
N TRP A 298 13.43 19.50 19.62
CA TRP A 298 12.62 20.71 19.81
C TRP A 298 11.18 20.37 20.23
N GLU A 299 10.61 19.27 19.73
CA GLU A 299 9.28 18.79 20.05
C GLU A 299 9.11 18.46 21.53
N VAL A 300 10.12 17.87 22.18
CA VAL A 300 10.05 17.63 23.63
C VAL A 300 10.05 18.95 24.42
N LEU A 301 10.76 19.99 23.97
CA LEU A 301 10.69 21.32 24.60
C LEU A 301 9.27 21.90 24.49
N ILE A 302 8.66 21.81 23.31
CA ILE A 302 7.28 22.27 23.06
C ILE A 302 6.31 21.52 23.99
N LYS A 303 6.40 20.18 24.05
CA LYS A 303 5.58 19.34 24.93
C LYS A 303 5.80 19.67 26.41
N ALA A 304 7.05 19.90 26.82
CA ALA A 304 7.38 20.27 28.19
C ALA A 304 6.78 21.63 28.57
N VAL A 305 6.92 22.65 27.73
CA VAL A 305 6.33 23.99 27.99
C VAL A 305 4.80 23.94 28.03
N LYS A 306 4.17 23.08 27.23
CA LYS A 306 2.71 22.90 27.27
C LYS A 306 2.25 22.37 28.63
N ASN A 307 2.92 21.34 29.15
CA ASN A 307 2.49 20.58 30.33
C ASN A 307 3.13 21.01 31.66
N TYR A 308 4.23 21.77 31.63
CA TYR A 308 4.94 22.21 32.83
C TYR A 308 4.35 23.53 33.34
N GLU A 309 3.77 23.50 34.53
CA GLU A 309 3.00 24.62 35.12
C GLU A 309 3.86 25.66 35.86
N THR A 310 5.20 25.55 35.80
CA THR A 310 6.10 26.51 36.46
C THR A 310 6.00 27.90 35.82
N PRO A 311 5.66 28.95 36.60
CA PRO A 311 5.60 30.32 36.10
C PRO A 311 6.94 30.75 35.48
N GLY A 312 6.90 31.32 34.28
CA GLY A 312 8.09 31.83 33.58
C GLY A 312 8.84 30.80 32.72
N ALA A 313 8.59 29.49 32.88
CA ALA A 313 9.28 28.46 32.09
C ALA A 313 9.03 28.60 30.58
N GLY A 314 7.80 28.98 30.18
CA GLY A 314 7.47 29.26 28.78
C GLY A 314 8.20 30.48 28.22
N ALA A 315 8.30 31.56 28.99
CA ALA A 315 9.04 32.77 28.59
C ALA A 315 10.55 32.49 28.46
N ASP A 316 11.12 31.73 29.39
CA ASP A 316 12.53 31.33 29.34
C ASP A 316 12.84 30.41 28.15
N ALA A 317 11.92 29.50 27.81
CA ALA A 317 12.06 28.65 26.63
C ALA A 317 11.98 29.46 25.33
N ARG A 318 11.03 30.41 25.23
CA ARG A 318 10.93 31.32 24.08
C ARG A 318 12.22 32.14 23.90
N LYS A 319 12.73 32.73 24.98
CA LYS A 319 13.98 33.51 24.96
C LYS A 319 15.18 32.66 24.53
N PHE A 320 15.25 31.41 24.97
CA PHE A 320 16.28 30.47 24.52
C PHE A 320 16.20 30.21 23.02
N VAL A 321 15.02 29.89 22.50
CA VAL A 321 14.82 29.66 21.06
C VAL A 321 15.13 30.92 20.24
N GLU A 322 14.72 32.11 20.71
CA GLU A 322 15.04 33.38 20.06
C GLU A 322 16.55 33.63 19.99
N SER A 323 17.27 33.40 21.08
CA SER A 323 18.74 33.52 21.09
C SER A 323 19.41 32.54 20.12
N HIS A 324 18.84 31.36 19.94
CA HIS A 324 19.31 30.38 18.96
C HIS A 324 19.06 30.86 17.53
N ILE A 325 17.87 31.41 17.24
CA ILE A 325 17.51 31.97 15.93
C ILE A 325 18.36 33.19 15.57
N GLU A 326 18.70 34.05 16.53
CA GLU A 326 19.59 35.20 16.29
C GLU A 326 20.97 34.76 15.77
N ILE A 327 21.44 33.60 16.23
CA ILE A 327 22.74 33.04 15.88
C ILE A 327 22.65 32.20 14.60
N ASP A 328 21.57 31.44 14.42
CA ASP A 328 21.28 30.70 13.19
C ASP A 328 19.88 31.02 12.60
N PRO A 329 19.74 32.16 11.90
CA PRO A 329 18.46 32.57 11.31
C PRO A 329 17.94 31.63 10.22
N LYS A 330 18.73 30.64 9.80
CA LYS A 330 18.38 29.67 8.76
C LYS A 330 17.85 28.35 9.35
N SER A 331 17.88 28.17 10.67
CA SER A 331 17.33 26.98 11.32
C SER A 331 15.81 26.95 11.17
N ARG A 332 15.32 26.08 10.28
CA ARG A 332 13.89 25.82 10.09
C ARG A 332 13.25 25.32 11.39
N ASN A 333 13.92 24.38 12.09
CA ASN A 333 13.35 23.73 13.27
C ASN A 333 13.22 24.69 14.46
N ALA A 334 14.22 25.55 14.70
CA ALA A 334 14.12 26.57 15.75
C ALA A 334 13.03 27.59 15.42
N GLY A 335 12.92 28.01 14.15
CA GLY A 335 11.83 28.86 13.67
C GLY A 335 10.45 28.24 13.92
N LEU A 336 10.26 26.98 13.56
CA LEU A 336 9.02 26.24 13.82
C LEU A 336 8.75 26.09 15.33
N ALA A 337 9.77 25.78 16.12
CA ALA A 337 9.64 25.65 17.57
C ALA A 337 9.20 26.97 18.23
N ARG A 338 9.71 28.10 17.76
CA ARG A 338 9.25 29.43 18.20
C ARG A 338 7.77 29.63 17.90
N LEU A 339 7.33 29.31 16.68
CA LEU A 339 5.93 29.45 16.30
C LEU A 339 5.02 28.58 17.17
N ASP A 340 5.37 27.30 17.38
CA ASP A 340 4.60 26.38 18.22
C ASP A 340 4.56 26.82 19.70
N LEU A 341 5.66 27.37 20.23
CA LEU A 341 5.69 27.93 21.59
C LEU A 341 4.81 29.18 21.75
N ILE A 342 4.71 30.02 20.72
CA ILE A 342 3.79 31.18 20.71
C ILE A 342 2.34 30.68 20.63
N SER A 343 2.03 29.69 19.79
CA SER A 343 0.70 29.08 19.73
C SER A 343 0.27 28.53 21.09
N ILE A 344 1.16 27.87 21.83
CA ILE A 344 0.89 27.41 23.21
C ILE A 344 0.65 28.59 24.16
N ALA A 345 1.41 29.68 24.03
CA ALA A 345 1.21 30.87 24.87
C ALA A 345 -0.16 31.54 24.61
N ILE A 346 -0.63 31.51 23.35
CA ILE A 346 -1.97 31.95 22.97
C ILE A 346 -3.03 31.01 23.58
N GLU A 347 -2.85 29.69 23.51
CA GLU A 347 -3.73 28.72 24.18
C GLU A 347 -3.85 28.98 25.70
N LYS A 348 -2.75 29.44 26.33
CA LYS A 348 -2.68 29.79 27.76
C LYS A 348 -3.19 31.22 28.08
N GLY A 349 -3.51 32.02 27.07
CA GLY A 349 -3.96 33.41 27.24
C GLY A 349 -2.85 34.40 27.64
N GLU A 350 -1.58 34.04 27.46
CA GLU A 350 -0.42 34.90 27.75
C GLU A 350 -0.11 35.89 26.60
N MET A 351 -0.48 35.51 25.37
CA MET A 351 -0.11 36.17 24.12
C MET A 351 -1.32 36.15 23.18
N THR A 352 -1.29 36.94 22.11
CA THR A 352 -2.39 37.01 21.13
C THR A 352 -1.94 36.70 19.71
N MET A 353 -2.87 36.22 18.89
CA MET A 353 -2.64 35.95 17.46
C MET A 353 -2.11 37.21 16.74
N GLN A 354 -2.72 38.36 17.03
CA GLN A 354 -2.49 39.60 16.29
C GLN A 354 -1.17 40.29 16.68
N GLU A 355 -0.86 40.32 17.98
CA GLU A 355 0.31 41.05 18.48
C GLU A 355 1.58 40.20 18.46
N ASP A 356 1.44 38.86 18.47
CA ASP A 356 2.58 37.97 18.65
C ASP A 356 2.78 36.96 17.50
N LEU A 357 1.77 36.17 17.15
CA LEU A 357 1.95 35.08 16.17
C LEU A 357 2.12 35.61 14.75
N ILE A 358 1.31 36.59 14.33
CA ILE A 358 1.43 37.19 13.00
C ILE A 358 2.82 37.82 12.80
N PRO A 359 3.33 38.67 13.71
CA PRO A 359 4.70 39.18 13.60
C PRO A 359 5.77 38.09 13.56
N ALA A 360 5.62 37.03 14.37
CA ALA A 360 6.55 35.89 14.34
C ALA A 360 6.51 35.14 13.00
N CYS A 361 5.33 34.98 12.41
CA CYS A 361 5.16 34.40 11.06
C CYS A 361 5.79 35.29 9.99
N GLN A 362 5.66 36.63 10.09
CA GLN A 362 6.30 37.57 9.17
C GLN A 362 7.83 37.49 9.23
N GLN A 363 8.40 37.37 10.43
CA GLN A 363 9.83 37.15 10.59
C GLN A 363 10.27 35.79 10.00
N TYR A 364 9.47 34.74 10.21
CA TYR A 364 9.72 33.42 9.60
C TYR A 364 9.69 33.49 8.07
N ILE A 365 8.73 34.24 7.50
CA ILE A 365 8.65 34.49 6.05
C ILE A 365 9.92 35.17 5.56
N GLU A 366 10.41 36.21 6.23
CA GLU A 366 11.61 36.93 5.81
C GLU A 366 12.83 36.00 5.72
N GLN A 367 12.96 35.08 6.69
CA GLN A 367 14.04 34.09 6.75
C GLN A 367 13.90 32.97 5.71
N HIS A 368 12.67 32.50 5.43
CA HIS A 368 12.43 31.26 4.67
C HIS A 368 11.65 31.43 3.35
N ARG A 369 11.26 32.64 2.92
CA ARG A 369 10.46 32.89 1.70
C ARG A 369 11.02 32.26 0.41
N HIS A 370 12.33 32.04 0.36
CA HIS A 370 13.06 31.46 -0.77
C HIS A 370 13.04 29.92 -0.78
N LYS A 371 12.25 29.28 0.09
CA LYS A 371 12.12 27.83 0.21
C LYS A 371 10.65 27.41 0.02
N LEU A 372 10.41 26.39 -0.80
CA LEU A 372 9.07 25.90 -1.12
C LEU A 372 8.32 25.27 0.07
N TYR A 373 9.06 24.78 1.08
CA TYR A 373 8.46 24.22 2.30
C TYR A 373 7.76 25.26 3.18
N MET A 374 8.05 26.55 2.97
CA MET A 374 7.55 27.64 3.81
C MET A 374 6.02 27.70 3.83
N PHE A 375 5.37 27.47 2.68
CA PHE A 375 3.91 27.42 2.60
C PHE A 375 3.31 26.37 3.55
N ASN A 376 3.83 25.14 3.53
CA ASN A 376 3.31 24.05 4.37
C ASN A 376 3.55 24.33 5.87
N ASP A 377 4.69 24.93 6.19
CA ASP A 377 5.04 25.33 7.55
C ASP A 377 4.05 26.37 8.09
N LEU A 378 3.76 27.43 7.32
CA LEU A 378 2.81 28.46 7.71
C LEU A 378 1.37 27.96 7.72
N ARG A 379 0.95 27.18 6.72
CA ARG A 379 -0.40 26.60 6.65
C ARG A 379 -0.70 25.77 7.91
N ARG A 380 0.28 25.02 8.41
CA ARG A 380 0.16 24.26 9.67
C ARG A 380 -0.04 25.16 10.89
N VAL A 381 0.76 26.23 11.00
CA VAL A 381 0.77 27.11 12.18
C VAL A 381 -0.44 28.04 12.22
N LEU A 382 -0.83 28.61 11.08
CA LEU A 382 -1.94 29.56 10.97
C LEU A 382 -3.32 28.87 11.06
N GLY A 383 -3.39 27.56 10.79
CA GLY A 383 -4.62 26.78 10.91
C GLY A 383 -5.75 27.38 10.07
N GLY A 384 -6.97 27.45 10.61
CA GLY A 384 -8.14 27.99 9.91
C GLY A 384 -8.30 29.52 9.99
N ASP A 385 -7.31 30.28 10.46
CA ASP A 385 -7.44 31.74 10.60
C ASP A 385 -7.21 32.47 9.27
N LYS A 386 -8.32 32.85 8.61
CA LYS A 386 -8.31 33.58 7.33
C LYS A 386 -7.60 34.93 7.42
N ASN A 387 -7.77 35.68 8.53
CA ASN A 387 -7.19 37.01 8.68
C ASN A 387 -5.66 36.93 8.82
N ALA A 388 -5.18 35.94 9.59
CA ALA A 388 -3.75 35.74 9.78
C ALA A 388 -3.05 35.25 8.49
N MET A 389 -3.71 34.36 7.74
CA MET A 389 -3.24 33.97 6.41
C MET A 389 -3.23 35.15 5.44
N GLU A 390 -4.26 35.98 5.42
CA GLU A 390 -4.33 37.16 4.57
C GLU A 390 -3.21 38.16 4.93
N SER A 391 -2.97 38.41 6.21
CA SER A 391 -1.87 39.27 6.68
C SER A 391 -0.51 38.74 6.23
N SER A 392 -0.31 37.42 6.32
CA SER A 392 0.92 36.74 5.89
C SER A 392 1.12 36.83 4.37
N LEU A 393 0.05 36.66 3.59
CA LEU A 393 0.05 36.84 2.14
C LEU A 393 0.38 38.28 1.76
N GLN A 394 -0.26 39.27 2.39
CA GLN A 394 0.02 40.68 2.13
C GLN A 394 1.48 41.04 2.46
N PHE A 395 2.03 40.50 3.54
CA PHE A 395 3.44 40.70 3.90
C PHE A 395 4.39 40.07 2.88
N LEU A 396 4.14 38.83 2.47
CA LEU A 396 4.95 38.12 1.48
C LEU A 396 4.91 38.82 0.12
N SER A 397 3.74 39.25 -0.35
CA SER A 397 3.55 39.96 -1.62
C SER A 397 4.30 41.30 -1.67
N LYS A 398 4.50 41.97 -0.53
CA LYS A 398 5.36 43.17 -0.44
C LYS A 398 6.85 42.86 -0.48
N ASN A 399 7.22 41.61 -0.26
CA ASN A 399 8.57 41.14 0.04
C ASN A 399 8.99 40.00 -0.89
N LEU A 400 8.61 40.04 -2.17
CA LEU A 400 8.92 38.98 -3.14
C LEU A 400 10.41 38.95 -3.54
N GLY A 401 11.10 40.09 -3.50
CA GLY A 401 12.47 40.23 -4.05
C GLY A 401 12.46 40.57 -5.54
N GLU A 402 13.64 40.54 -6.18
CA GLU A 402 13.83 40.94 -7.58
C GLU A 402 14.50 39.82 -8.40
N GLY A 403 14.19 39.77 -9.71
CA GLY A 403 14.74 38.82 -10.67
C GLY A 403 14.39 37.36 -10.38
N GLU A 404 15.25 36.43 -10.77
CA GLU A 404 15.04 34.98 -10.57
C GLU A 404 14.82 34.57 -9.10
N LYS A 405 15.38 35.35 -8.15
CA LYS A 405 15.23 35.09 -6.72
C LYS A 405 13.80 35.33 -6.22
N ALA A 406 12.96 36.01 -7.01
CA ALA A 406 11.57 36.29 -6.69
C ALA A 406 10.63 35.13 -7.05
N LEU A 407 11.05 34.16 -7.86
CA LEU A 407 10.18 33.07 -8.33
C LEU A 407 9.61 32.25 -7.18
N VAL A 408 10.46 31.71 -6.29
CA VAL A 408 10.01 30.87 -5.16
C VAL A 408 9.13 31.65 -4.16
N PRO A 409 9.48 32.87 -3.72
CA PRO A 409 8.58 33.72 -2.95
C PRO A 409 7.23 33.95 -3.63
N THR A 410 7.22 34.16 -4.95
CA THR A 410 5.99 34.35 -5.74
C THR A 410 5.14 33.09 -5.77
N ILE A 411 5.74 31.92 -5.97
CA ILE A 411 5.04 30.62 -5.87
C ILE A 411 4.43 30.44 -4.49
N ASN A 412 5.18 30.72 -3.41
CA ASN A 412 4.65 30.62 -2.06
C ASN A 412 3.47 31.59 -1.82
N ALA A 413 3.53 32.81 -2.39
CA ALA A 413 2.42 33.76 -2.35
C ALA A 413 1.19 33.22 -3.11
N LEU A 414 1.39 32.63 -4.29
CA LEU A 414 0.31 32.01 -5.07
C LEU A 414 -0.29 30.79 -4.36
N LYS A 415 0.50 30.00 -3.62
CA LYS A 415 -0.02 28.91 -2.79
C LYS A 415 -0.91 29.41 -1.66
N LEU A 416 -0.52 30.51 -1.00
CA LEU A 416 -1.35 31.17 0.01
C LEU A 416 -2.61 31.79 -0.61
N ASP A 417 -2.49 32.42 -1.78
CA ASP A 417 -3.59 32.99 -2.54
C ASP A 417 -4.61 31.91 -2.94
N PHE A 418 -4.14 30.79 -3.48
CA PHE A 418 -4.97 29.61 -3.77
C PHE A 418 -5.69 29.13 -2.51
N CYS A 419 -4.95 28.93 -1.42
CA CYS A 419 -5.48 28.44 -0.15
C CYS A 419 -6.61 29.34 0.37
N LEU A 420 -6.46 30.67 0.28
CA LEU A 420 -7.42 31.65 0.79
C LEU A 420 -8.60 31.91 -0.15
N ASN A 421 -8.32 32.14 -1.44
CA ASN A 421 -9.28 32.72 -2.37
C ASN A 421 -9.93 31.70 -3.30
N ILE A 422 -9.33 30.52 -3.45
CA ILE A 422 -9.88 29.42 -4.26
C ILE A 422 -10.42 28.33 -3.33
N SER A 423 -9.55 27.80 -2.46
CA SER A 423 -9.92 26.67 -1.61
C SER A 423 -10.84 27.08 -0.45
N ALA A 424 -10.56 28.18 0.28
CA ALA A 424 -11.42 28.58 1.41
C ALA A 424 -12.78 29.20 0.99
N ALA A 425 -13.00 29.40 -0.31
CA ALA A 425 -14.27 29.85 -0.87
C ALA A 425 -15.21 28.67 -1.05
N GLU A 426 -16.47 28.81 -0.60
CA GLU A 426 -17.52 27.80 -0.85
C GLU A 426 -17.70 27.57 -2.36
N LYS A 427 -17.70 28.65 -3.14
CA LYS A 427 -17.74 28.61 -4.60
C LYS A 427 -16.87 29.75 -5.19
N PRO A 428 -15.62 29.47 -5.59
CA PRO A 428 -14.80 30.46 -6.27
C PRO A 428 -15.49 30.90 -7.57
N SER A 429 -15.47 32.22 -7.85
CA SER A 429 -16.06 32.73 -9.09
C SER A 429 -15.20 32.32 -10.28
N LYS A 430 -15.82 32.07 -11.44
CA LYS A 430 -15.10 31.74 -12.67
C LYS A 430 -14.04 32.79 -13.01
N GLN A 431 -14.34 34.07 -12.82
CA GLN A 431 -13.39 35.17 -13.01
C GLN A 431 -12.17 35.04 -12.09
N THR A 432 -12.39 34.71 -10.81
CA THR A 432 -11.29 34.53 -9.83
C THR A 432 -10.35 33.40 -10.24
N ILE A 433 -10.91 32.31 -10.76
CA ILE A 433 -10.12 31.17 -11.28
C ILE A 433 -9.37 31.59 -12.53
N ASP A 434 -10.05 32.21 -13.50
CA ASP A 434 -9.44 32.69 -14.74
C ASP A 434 -8.26 33.63 -14.45
N ASP A 435 -8.45 34.63 -13.57
CA ASP A 435 -7.41 35.59 -13.17
C ASP A 435 -6.21 34.90 -12.48
N PHE A 436 -6.47 33.88 -11.66
CA PHE A 436 -5.42 33.10 -11.01
C PHE A 436 -4.62 32.28 -12.02
N VAL A 437 -5.30 31.61 -12.95
CA VAL A 437 -4.66 30.81 -14.00
C VAL A 437 -3.83 31.70 -14.92
N VAL A 438 -4.36 32.85 -15.35
CA VAL A 438 -3.62 33.84 -16.16
C VAL A 438 -2.33 34.26 -15.47
N ARG A 439 -2.37 34.58 -14.17
CA ARG A 439 -1.17 34.94 -13.41
C ARG A 439 -0.14 33.81 -13.38
N CYS A 440 -0.57 32.57 -13.12
CA CYS A 440 0.33 31.42 -13.08
C CYS A 440 0.99 31.14 -14.44
N MET A 441 0.19 31.16 -15.52
CA MET A 441 0.66 30.82 -16.87
C MET A 441 1.55 31.91 -17.47
N ASN A 442 1.26 33.20 -17.22
CA ASN A 442 2.15 34.29 -17.62
C ASN A 442 3.51 34.21 -16.91
N LEU A 443 3.53 33.91 -15.61
CA LEU A 443 4.77 33.71 -14.87
C LEU A 443 5.54 32.47 -15.35
N TYR A 444 4.83 31.41 -15.73
CA TYR A 444 5.45 30.21 -16.29
C TYR A 444 6.17 30.53 -17.61
N GLU A 445 5.50 31.23 -18.53
CA GLU A 445 6.05 31.58 -19.85
C GLU A 445 7.21 32.59 -19.73
N SER A 446 7.09 33.59 -18.86
CA SER A 446 8.15 34.60 -18.68
C SER A 446 9.48 33.93 -18.27
N HIS A 447 9.44 33.02 -17.30
CA HIS A 447 10.62 32.29 -16.83
C HIS A 447 11.06 31.17 -17.81
N ALA A 448 10.20 30.73 -18.72
CA ALA A 448 10.58 29.85 -19.82
C ALA A 448 11.39 30.57 -20.90
N SER A 449 11.00 31.79 -21.23
CA SER A 449 11.70 32.62 -22.21
C SER A 449 13.11 33.03 -21.72
N GLU A 450 13.27 33.38 -20.44
CA GLU A 450 14.54 33.78 -19.83
C GLU A 450 15.59 32.65 -19.84
N LYS A 451 15.18 31.41 -19.54
CA LYS A 451 16.07 30.23 -19.60
C LYS A 451 16.42 29.77 -21.01
N ARG A 452 15.61 30.08 -22.03
CA ARG A 452 15.96 29.77 -23.43
C ARG A 452 17.04 30.72 -23.98
N THR A 453 17.18 31.91 -23.40
CA THR A 453 18.23 32.89 -23.76
C THR A 453 19.58 32.64 -23.09
N GLU A 454 19.59 31.97 -21.94
CA GLU A 454 20.83 31.47 -21.32
C GLU A 454 21.16 30.09 -21.92
N LYS A 455 22.37 29.93 -22.45
CA LYS A 455 22.80 28.71 -23.16
C LYS A 455 22.41 27.46 -22.34
N THR A 456 21.63 26.58 -22.97
CA THR A 456 21.42 25.20 -22.52
C THR A 456 22.78 24.59 -22.20
N GLU A 457 23.04 24.28 -20.93
CA GLU A 457 24.19 23.48 -20.54
C GLU A 457 24.05 22.11 -21.20
N THR A 458 24.72 21.95 -22.33
CA THR A 458 24.91 20.66 -22.97
C THR A 458 25.82 19.83 -22.09
N THR A 459 25.42 18.61 -21.77
CA THR A 459 26.37 17.59 -21.27
C THR A 459 27.47 17.38 -22.30
N ASP A 460 28.67 16.92 -21.89
CA ASP A 460 29.84 16.68 -22.76
C ASP A 460 29.54 15.80 -24.00
N ASP A 461 28.41 15.08 -24.01
CA ASP A 461 27.94 14.23 -25.10
C ASP A 461 26.91 14.89 -26.06
N GLY A 462 26.68 16.21 -25.96
CA GLY A 462 25.78 16.94 -26.86
C GLY A 462 24.28 16.63 -26.71
N LYS A 463 23.89 15.96 -25.62
CA LYS A 463 22.47 15.79 -25.23
C LYS A 463 22.03 16.95 -24.33
N PRO A 464 20.81 17.49 -24.52
CA PRO A 464 20.25 18.45 -23.57
C PRO A 464 20.26 17.82 -22.18
N ALA A 465 20.70 18.57 -21.16
CA ALA A 465 20.61 18.11 -19.78
C ALA A 465 19.17 17.66 -19.49
N ILE A 466 19.01 16.43 -18.99
CA ILE A 466 17.71 15.85 -18.64
C ILE A 466 17.08 16.80 -17.62
N ILE A 467 16.02 17.51 -18.01
CA ILE A 467 15.45 18.57 -17.18
C ILE A 467 14.80 17.92 -15.94
N GLU A 468 15.47 18.08 -14.80
CA GLU A 468 14.90 17.83 -13.47
C GLU A 468 13.72 18.77 -13.21
N SER A 469 12.77 18.36 -12.36
CA SER A 469 11.65 19.20 -11.95
C SER A 469 12.13 20.58 -11.49
N GLN A 470 11.50 21.64 -11.99
CA GLN A 470 11.89 23.02 -11.69
C GLN A 470 10.87 23.69 -10.77
N PRO A 471 11.25 24.68 -9.94
CA PRO A 471 10.29 25.41 -9.12
C PRO A 471 9.14 26.03 -9.92
N ARG A 472 9.40 26.49 -11.16
CA ARG A 472 8.36 27.07 -12.03
C ARG A 472 7.24 26.07 -12.38
N ASP A 473 7.52 24.76 -12.31
CA ASP A 473 6.55 23.72 -12.62
C ASP A 473 5.34 23.79 -11.68
N ASP A 474 5.55 24.24 -10.43
CA ASP A 474 4.48 24.48 -9.45
C ASP A 474 3.42 25.45 -10.00
N LEU A 475 3.77 26.39 -10.89
CA LEU A 475 2.82 27.33 -11.48
C LEU A 475 1.79 26.61 -12.37
N CYS A 476 2.22 25.66 -13.19
CA CYS A 476 1.31 24.85 -14.01
C CYS A 476 0.47 23.90 -13.14
N ILE A 477 1.06 23.34 -12.08
CA ILE A 477 0.32 22.48 -11.14
C ILE A 477 -0.76 23.30 -10.42
N LEU A 478 -0.43 24.50 -9.93
CA LEU A 478 -1.39 25.41 -9.30
C LEU A 478 -2.50 25.85 -10.26
N ALA A 479 -2.16 26.15 -11.52
CA ALA A 479 -3.14 26.46 -12.55
C ALA A 479 -4.10 25.28 -12.79
N ALA A 480 -3.57 24.07 -12.93
CA ALA A 480 -4.36 22.85 -13.11
C ALA A 480 -5.27 22.57 -11.89
N MET A 481 -4.75 22.77 -10.67
CA MET A 481 -5.55 22.65 -9.44
C MET A 481 -6.67 23.70 -9.39
N ALA A 482 -6.40 24.95 -9.76
CA ALA A 482 -7.39 26.02 -9.75
C ALA A 482 -8.54 25.76 -10.73
N ILE A 483 -8.23 25.28 -11.94
CA ILE A 483 -9.23 24.87 -12.94
C ILE A 483 -10.07 23.71 -12.39
N GLY A 484 -9.45 22.74 -11.70
CA GLY A 484 -10.16 21.62 -11.07
C GLY A 484 -11.19 22.02 -10.01
N GLN A 485 -11.05 23.22 -9.41
CA GLN A 485 -11.94 23.72 -8.35
C GLN A 485 -13.24 24.37 -8.87
N GLU A 486 -13.45 24.47 -10.19
CA GLU A 486 -14.69 24.99 -10.79
C GLU A 486 -15.95 24.16 -10.41
N SER A 487 -15.78 22.93 -9.91
CA SER A 487 -16.83 21.90 -9.79
C SER A 487 -17.06 21.36 -8.35
N LYS A 488 -16.78 22.11 -7.28
CA LYS A 488 -16.89 21.63 -5.88
C LYS A 488 -18.23 20.96 -5.46
N GLU A 489 -19.32 21.14 -6.20
CA GLU A 489 -20.64 20.61 -5.81
C GLU A 489 -20.85 19.11 -6.13
N GLU A 490 -20.04 18.47 -6.99
CA GLU A 490 -20.02 17.00 -7.19
C GLU A 490 -18.63 16.54 -7.68
N PRO A 491 -18.15 15.30 -7.36
CA PRO A 491 -16.87 14.79 -7.82
C PRO A 491 -16.80 14.76 -9.35
N ILE A 492 -16.24 15.84 -9.92
CA ILE A 492 -16.00 16.13 -11.34
C ILE A 492 -17.20 15.76 -12.22
N ASN A 493 -18.19 16.66 -12.27
CA ASN A 493 -19.17 16.68 -13.36
C ASN A 493 -18.78 17.67 -14.48
N ASP A 494 -17.81 18.56 -14.24
CA ASP A 494 -17.23 19.38 -15.31
C ASP A 494 -15.96 18.74 -15.89
N HIS A 495 -16.17 17.75 -16.75
CA HIS A 495 -15.08 17.10 -17.49
C HIS A 495 -14.34 18.06 -18.44
N LEU A 496 -14.89 19.23 -18.76
CA LEU A 496 -14.24 20.23 -19.61
C LEU A 496 -13.17 20.98 -18.83
N ALA A 497 -13.44 21.31 -17.56
CA ALA A 497 -12.42 21.83 -16.66
C ALA A 497 -11.25 20.85 -16.50
N CYS A 498 -11.53 19.55 -16.36
CA CYS A 498 -10.48 18.53 -16.32
C CYS A 498 -9.68 18.46 -17.63
N LEU A 499 -10.33 18.64 -18.79
CA LEU A 499 -9.65 18.61 -20.09
C LEU A 499 -8.62 19.74 -20.17
N ARG A 500 -9.02 20.94 -19.73
CA ARG A 500 -8.16 22.13 -19.63
C ARG A 500 -7.01 21.94 -18.66
N ALA A 501 -7.29 21.46 -17.46
CA ALA A 501 -6.25 21.14 -16.47
C ALA A 501 -5.25 20.13 -17.03
N THR A 502 -5.71 19.12 -17.77
CA THR A 502 -4.85 18.11 -18.40
C THR A 502 -3.98 18.72 -19.50
N ALA A 503 -4.51 19.62 -20.33
CA ALA A 503 -3.74 20.31 -21.36
C ALA A 503 -2.60 21.15 -20.76
N VAL A 504 -2.85 21.86 -19.64
CA VAL A 504 -1.81 22.59 -18.90
C VAL A 504 -0.72 21.65 -18.39
N LEU A 505 -1.09 20.48 -17.86
CA LEU A 505 -0.13 19.50 -17.37
C LEU A 505 0.64 18.81 -18.51
N GLU A 506 0.04 18.56 -19.66
CA GLU A 506 0.74 18.04 -20.84
C GLU A 506 1.78 19.04 -21.33
N ARG A 507 1.44 20.33 -21.38
CA ARG A 507 2.41 21.38 -21.69
C ARG A 507 3.58 21.39 -20.71
N LEU A 508 3.30 21.26 -19.41
CA LEU A 508 4.33 21.13 -18.39
C LEU A 508 5.23 19.90 -18.64
N LEU A 509 4.67 18.74 -18.98
CA LEU A 509 5.44 17.52 -19.21
C LEU A 509 6.27 17.54 -20.50
N ILE A 510 5.98 18.42 -21.45
CA ILE A 510 6.86 18.67 -22.59
C ILE A 510 8.16 19.34 -22.11
N ASP A 511 8.04 20.32 -21.21
CA ASP A 511 9.19 21.06 -20.68
C ASP A 511 9.92 20.31 -19.54
N SER A 512 9.18 19.56 -18.70
CA SER A 512 9.67 18.81 -17.54
C SER A 512 9.13 17.37 -17.53
N PRO A 513 9.61 16.46 -18.40
CA PRO A 513 9.02 15.12 -18.61
C PRO A 513 9.02 14.18 -17.41
N HIS A 514 9.86 14.46 -16.41
CA HIS A 514 10.02 13.65 -15.19
C HIS A 514 9.34 14.25 -13.96
N ASN A 515 8.52 15.30 -14.13
CA ASN A 515 7.78 15.88 -13.01
C ASN A 515 6.73 14.89 -12.47
N TYR A 516 7.03 14.28 -11.32
CA TYR A 516 6.19 13.21 -10.76
C TYR A 516 4.81 13.69 -10.30
N GLN A 517 4.67 14.95 -9.86
CA GLN A 517 3.39 15.50 -9.43
C GLN A 517 2.45 15.65 -10.64
N ALA A 518 2.96 16.22 -11.73
CA ALA A 518 2.24 16.33 -12.99
C ALA A 518 1.88 14.96 -13.57
N LEU A 519 2.83 14.00 -13.58
CA LEU A 519 2.56 12.63 -14.02
C LEU A 519 1.47 11.95 -13.18
N LEU A 520 1.50 12.08 -11.85
CA LEU A 520 0.48 11.50 -10.97
C LEU A 520 -0.92 12.11 -11.22
N MET A 521 -1.00 13.44 -11.39
CA MET A 521 -2.26 14.13 -11.71
C MET A 521 -2.80 13.72 -13.09
N ILE A 522 -1.93 13.66 -14.10
CA ILE A 522 -2.33 13.21 -15.45
C ILE A 522 -2.83 11.76 -15.44
N VAL A 523 -2.17 10.85 -14.70
CA VAL A 523 -2.68 9.48 -14.54
C VAL A 523 -4.11 9.49 -14.00
N ARG A 524 -4.41 10.33 -12.99
CA ARG A 524 -5.75 10.48 -12.43
C ARG A 524 -6.74 11.07 -13.43
N PHE A 525 -6.40 12.15 -14.12
CA PHE A 525 -7.26 12.76 -15.14
C PHE A 525 -7.55 11.80 -16.30
N TYR A 526 -6.53 11.08 -16.82
CA TYR A 526 -6.74 10.08 -17.86
C TYR A 526 -7.63 8.94 -17.41
N LEU A 527 -7.49 8.48 -16.16
CA LEU A 527 -8.43 7.50 -15.61
C LEU A 527 -9.85 8.06 -15.55
N LEU A 528 -10.05 9.32 -15.16
CA LEU A 528 -11.37 9.98 -15.13
C LEU A 528 -11.98 10.13 -16.52
N PHE A 529 -11.19 10.37 -17.57
CA PHE A 529 -11.67 10.33 -18.95
C PHE A 529 -11.94 8.92 -19.47
N GLY A 530 -11.59 7.88 -18.71
CA GLY A 530 -11.59 6.51 -19.23
C GLY A 530 -10.52 6.24 -20.29
N ALA A 531 -9.55 7.15 -20.44
CA ALA A 531 -8.42 7.06 -21.36
C ALA A 531 -7.30 6.17 -20.76
N GLY A 532 -7.61 4.88 -20.58
CA GLY A 532 -6.76 3.95 -19.85
C GLY A 532 -5.38 3.71 -20.47
N SER A 533 -5.26 3.78 -21.79
CA SER A 533 -3.97 3.59 -22.49
C SER A 533 -3.02 4.76 -22.24
N LEU A 534 -3.52 6.00 -22.26
CA LEU A 534 -2.74 7.18 -21.88
C LEU A 534 -2.38 7.18 -20.39
N ALA A 535 -3.33 6.80 -19.52
CA ALA A 535 -3.05 6.64 -18.09
C ALA A 535 -1.91 5.64 -17.84
N MET A 536 -1.90 4.51 -18.56
CA MET A 536 -0.84 3.51 -18.47
C MET A 536 0.49 4.05 -19.01
N GLY A 537 0.49 4.75 -20.15
CA GLY A 537 1.67 5.41 -20.70
C GLY A 537 2.29 6.42 -19.73
N ALA A 538 1.48 7.29 -19.12
CA ALA A 538 1.92 8.23 -18.09
C ALA A 538 2.42 7.51 -16.83
N PHE A 539 1.74 6.45 -16.40
CA PHE A 539 2.16 5.64 -15.25
C PHE A 539 3.51 4.95 -15.49
N ASN A 540 3.79 4.49 -16.71
CA ASN A 540 5.09 3.88 -17.05
C ASN A 540 6.24 4.89 -16.92
N LYS A 541 6.01 6.18 -17.26
CA LYS A 541 7.01 7.25 -17.08
C LYS A 541 7.43 7.44 -15.62
N LEU A 542 6.54 7.16 -14.66
CA LEU A 542 6.88 7.19 -13.22
C LEU A 542 7.89 6.11 -12.79
N SER A 543 8.12 5.08 -13.63
CA SER A 543 9.12 4.03 -13.38
C SER A 543 8.97 3.33 -12.02
N VAL A 544 7.74 3.05 -11.61
CA VAL A 544 7.37 2.44 -10.32
C VAL A 544 8.08 1.10 -10.10
N LYS A 545 8.80 0.97 -8.97
CA LYS A 545 9.59 -0.22 -8.60
C LYS A 545 9.42 -0.59 -7.12
N GLN A 546 9.51 -1.89 -6.84
CA GLN A 546 9.58 -2.45 -5.47
C GLN A 546 8.48 -1.89 -4.55
N MET A 547 8.84 -1.25 -3.43
CA MET A 547 7.90 -0.72 -2.43
C MET A 547 6.90 0.29 -3.01
N GLN A 548 7.21 0.92 -4.14
CA GLN A 548 6.27 1.83 -4.81
C GLN A 548 5.03 1.10 -5.36
N TYR A 549 5.05 -0.24 -5.49
CA TYR A 549 3.83 -1.01 -5.75
C TYR A 549 2.87 -1.02 -4.55
N GLU A 550 3.35 -0.83 -3.32
CA GLU A 550 2.51 -0.64 -2.14
C GLU A 550 2.05 0.83 -2.04
N SER A 551 3.01 1.78 -2.18
CA SER A 551 2.79 3.19 -1.83
C SER A 551 2.37 4.11 -2.98
N VAL A 552 2.53 3.73 -4.25
CA VAL A 552 2.27 4.61 -5.41
C VAL A 552 1.36 3.97 -6.45
N ALA A 553 1.54 2.68 -6.75
CA ALA A 553 0.83 2.01 -7.85
C ALA A 553 -0.70 2.00 -7.71
N HIS A 554 -1.21 2.17 -6.49
CA HIS A 554 -2.65 2.29 -6.25
C HIS A 554 -3.28 3.50 -6.96
N ASN A 555 -2.50 4.54 -7.32
CA ASN A 555 -2.98 5.67 -8.11
C ASN A 555 -3.44 5.28 -9.51
N PHE A 556 -2.86 4.22 -10.08
CA PHE A 556 -3.23 3.67 -11.38
C PHE A 556 -4.09 2.40 -11.27
N PHE A 557 -3.75 1.49 -10.35
CA PHE A 557 -4.38 0.16 -10.27
C PHE A 557 -5.79 0.15 -9.67
N THR A 558 -6.21 1.22 -8.99
CA THR A 558 -7.55 1.28 -8.38
C THR A 558 -8.65 1.26 -9.45
N ARG A 559 -9.53 0.26 -9.41
CA ARG A 559 -10.64 0.03 -10.37
C ARG A 559 -10.20 -0.18 -11.82
N LEU A 560 -8.91 -0.39 -12.08
CA LEU A 560 -8.35 -0.51 -13.42
C LEU A 560 -9.07 -1.59 -14.24
N ALA A 561 -9.43 -2.72 -13.62
CA ALA A 561 -10.14 -3.82 -14.27
C ALA A 561 -11.59 -3.49 -14.74
N THR A 562 -12.12 -2.33 -14.34
CA THR A 562 -13.43 -1.83 -14.78
C THR A 562 -13.34 -0.53 -15.57
N ILE A 563 -12.14 0.03 -15.75
CA ILE A 563 -11.91 1.20 -16.61
C ILE A 563 -11.22 0.75 -17.90
N HIS A 564 -10.15 -0.04 -17.77
CA HIS A 564 -9.32 -0.50 -18.87
C HIS A 564 -8.78 -1.92 -18.60
N PRO A 565 -9.61 -2.97 -18.75
CA PRO A 565 -9.19 -4.36 -18.51
C PRO A 565 -8.46 -5.02 -19.70
N HIS A 566 -8.47 -4.41 -20.87
CA HIS A 566 -7.94 -4.99 -22.12
C HIS A 566 -6.51 -4.52 -22.38
N SER A 567 -5.76 -5.32 -23.13
CA SER A 567 -4.44 -4.93 -23.61
C SER A 567 -4.58 -3.93 -24.76
N THR A 568 -3.72 -2.91 -24.77
CA THR A 568 -3.55 -2.05 -25.95
C THR A 568 -2.68 -2.78 -27.00
N PRO A 569 -2.68 -2.32 -28.26
CA PRO A 569 -1.82 -2.88 -29.29
C PRO A 569 -0.34 -2.87 -28.86
N PRO A 570 0.41 -3.97 -29.09
CA PRO A 570 1.81 -4.02 -28.71
C PRO A 570 2.61 -2.96 -29.47
N VAL A 571 3.33 -2.10 -28.73
CA VAL A 571 4.26 -1.12 -29.29
C VAL A 571 5.67 -1.69 -29.23
N GLU A 572 6.44 -1.52 -30.29
CA GLU A 572 7.82 -2.02 -30.37
C GLU A 572 8.69 -1.38 -29.27
N GLY A 573 9.42 -2.22 -28.54
CA GLY A 573 10.29 -1.80 -27.43
C GLY A 573 9.63 -1.76 -26.05
N LEU A 574 8.31 -1.91 -25.95
CA LEU A 574 7.62 -1.99 -24.66
C LEU A 574 7.50 -3.44 -24.15
N GLU A 575 7.66 -3.61 -22.84
CA GLU A 575 7.35 -4.85 -22.14
C GLU A 575 5.84 -5.04 -22.01
N ARG A 576 5.39 -6.29 -21.91
CA ARG A 576 3.96 -6.60 -21.77
C ARG A 576 3.28 -5.85 -20.62
N LYS A 577 3.96 -5.65 -19.49
CA LYS A 577 3.41 -4.91 -18.33
C LYS A 577 3.10 -3.43 -18.62
N GLU A 578 3.64 -2.88 -19.70
CA GLU A 578 3.53 -1.46 -20.08
C GLU A 578 2.34 -1.20 -21.00
N PHE A 579 1.75 -2.25 -21.58
CA PHE A 579 0.60 -2.16 -22.49
C PHE A 579 -0.54 -3.15 -22.15
N ASP A 580 -0.32 -4.09 -21.22
CA ASP A 580 -1.33 -5.05 -20.71
C ASP A 580 -1.59 -4.79 -19.21
N PRO A 581 -2.76 -4.23 -18.86
CA PRO A 581 -3.17 -3.95 -17.48
C PRO A 581 -3.13 -5.16 -16.55
N GLN A 582 -3.47 -6.36 -17.05
CA GLN A 582 -3.39 -7.58 -16.27
C GLN A 582 -1.93 -7.94 -15.96
N ALA A 583 -1.03 -7.79 -16.92
CA ALA A 583 0.40 -8.01 -16.71
C ALA A 583 0.99 -6.99 -15.72
N ALA A 584 0.52 -5.73 -15.75
CA ALA A 584 0.90 -4.70 -14.77
C ALA A 584 0.50 -5.08 -13.34
N LEU A 585 -0.76 -5.50 -13.13
CA LEU A 585 -1.25 -5.98 -11.83
C LEU A 585 -0.48 -7.22 -11.33
N ILE A 586 -0.18 -8.16 -12.24
CA ILE A 586 0.65 -9.34 -11.95
C ILE A 586 2.05 -8.92 -11.50
N GLN A 587 2.64 -7.91 -12.12
CA GLN A 587 3.95 -7.42 -11.73
C GLN A 587 3.93 -6.83 -10.31
N GLY A 588 2.87 -6.10 -9.93
CA GLY A 588 2.65 -5.66 -8.55
C GLY A 588 2.54 -6.85 -7.57
N LEU A 589 1.82 -7.92 -7.94
CA LEU A 589 1.72 -9.13 -7.13
C LEU A 589 3.06 -9.89 -6.99
N ASN A 590 3.89 -9.86 -8.04
CA ASN A 590 5.24 -10.44 -7.99
C ASN A 590 6.14 -9.70 -6.98
N PHE A 591 5.97 -8.38 -6.81
CA PHE A 591 6.66 -7.62 -5.77
C PHE A 591 6.36 -8.20 -4.38
N TYR A 592 5.09 -8.42 -4.00
CA TYR A 592 4.76 -8.97 -2.67
C TYR A 592 5.37 -10.34 -2.43
N ARG A 593 5.37 -11.21 -3.45
CA ARG A 593 6.03 -12.53 -3.36
C ARG A 593 7.54 -12.39 -3.13
N ASN A 594 8.18 -11.49 -3.87
CA ASN A 594 9.62 -11.25 -3.73
C ASN A 594 9.95 -10.58 -2.39
N ALA A 595 9.09 -9.67 -1.91
CA ALA A 595 9.21 -9.02 -0.62
C ALA A 595 9.12 -10.05 0.52
N ASP A 596 8.19 -11.00 0.45
CA ASP A 596 8.08 -12.09 1.41
C ASP A 596 9.38 -12.93 1.47
N LEU A 597 9.90 -13.36 0.32
CA LEU A 597 11.14 -14.13 0.25
C LEU A 597 12.38 -13.36 0.73
N THR A 598 12.48 -12.08 0.39
CA THR A 598 13.64 -11.25 0.75
C THR A 598 13.62 -10.86 2.22
N THR A 599 12.47 -10.46 2.76
CA THR A 599 12.33 -10.15 4.19
C THR A 599 12.64 -11.36 5.07
N MET A 600 12.23 -12.59 4.70
CA MET A 600 12.64 -13.82 5.40
C MET A 600 14.16 -14.02 5.46
N ARG A 601 14.85 -13.80 4.33
CA ARG A 601 16.32 -13.95 4.25
C ARG A 601 17.03 -12.89 5.08
N TYR A 602 16.62 -11.62 4.96
CA TYR A 602 17.21 -10.52 5.73
C TYR A 602 16.92 -10.61 7.22
N ARG A 603 15.75 -11.12 7.60
CA ARG A 603 15.41 -11.38 8.99
C ARG A 603 16.38 -12.39 9.63
N SER A 604 16.63 -13.50 8.94
CA SER A 604 17.53 -14.55 9.45
C SER A 604 18.98 -14.05 9.53
N ARG A 605 19.46 -13.38 8.47
CA ARG A 605 20.80 -12.79 8.45
C ARG A 605 20.98 -11.68 9.50
N GLY A 606 20.00 -10.79 9.64
CA GLY A 606 20.05 -9.70 10.61
C GLY A 606 20.12 -10.21 12.04
N LEU A 607 19.48 -11.34 12.34
CA LEU A 607 19.59 -11.99 13.66
C LEU A 607 21.01 -12.53 13.92
N ASP A 608 21.64 -13.15 12.91
CA ASP A 608 23.02 -13.62 12.97
C ASP A 608 24.02 -12.48 13.15
N GLU A 609 23.76 -11.33 12.52
CA GLU A 609 24.57 -10.11 12.60
C GLU A 609 24.30 -9.27 13.87
N GLY A 610 23.28 -9.63 14.66
CA GLY A 610 22.92 -8.92 15.90
C GLY A 610 22.11 -7.63 15.70
N SER A 611 21.49 -7.43 14.54
CA SER A 611 20.68 -6.25 14.21
C SER A 611 19.21 -6.42 14.65
N TYR A 612 18.97 -6.46 15.96
CA TYR A 612 17.68 -6.86 16.54
C TYR A 612 16.52 -5.92 16.20
N ILE A 613 16.79 -4.61 16.12
CA ILE A 613 15.75 -3.61 15.82
C ILE A 613 15.25 -3.76 14.39
N ASN A 614 16.17 -3.76 13.43
CA ASN A 614 15.85 -3.96 12.02
C ASN A 614 15.12 -5.30 11.80
N VAL A 615 15.51 -6.35 12.52
CA VAL A 615 14.84 -7.65 12.45
C VAL A 615 13.40 -7.58 12.97
N ALA A 616 13.15 -6.88 14.09
CA ALA A 616 11.80 -6.67 14.60
C ALA A 616 10.94 -5.87 13.61
N GLU A 617 11.50 -4.80 13.04
CA GLU A 617 10.82 -3.98 12.03
C GLU A 617 10.55 -4.76 10.73
N LEU A 618 11.46 -5.64 10.30
CA LEU A 618 11.25 -6.52 9.14
C LEU A 618 10.12 -7.52 9.37
N ILE A 619 9.97 -8.05 10.60
CA ILE A 619 8.83 -8.91 10.96
C ILE A 619 7.51 -8.13 10.83
N GLU A 620 7.48 -6.90 11.34
CA GLU A 620 6.30 -6.04 11.24
C GLU A 620 6.00 -5.67 9.78
N LEU A 621 7.02 -5.27 9.01
CA LEU A 621 6.89 -4.95 7.59
C LEU A 621 6.34 -6.14 6.80
N ARG A 622 6.85 -7.35 7.03
CA ARG A 622 6.36 -8.57 6.39
C ARG A 622 4.88 -8.81 6.72
N LYS A 623 4.48 -8.61 7.99
CA LYS A 623 3.08 -8.74 8.42
C LYS A 623 2.18 -7.69 7.75
N ARG A 624 2.62 -6.44 7.66
CA ARG A 624 1.92 -5.33 6.98
C ARG A 624 1.73 -5.63 5.49
N LEU A 625 2.80 -5.99 4.78
CA LEU A 625 2.75 -6.33 3.36
C LEU A 625 1.91 -7.59 3.07
N SER A 626 1.99 -8.60 3.95
CA SER A 626 1.22 -9.84 3.77
C SER A 626 -0.28 -9.59 3.86
N ASN A 627 -0.71 -8.66 4.70
CA ASN A 627 -2.11 -8.28 4.92
C ASN A 627 -2.48 -6.96 4.22
N SER A 628 -1.67 -6.49 3.26
CA SER A 628 -1.94 -5.24 2.56
C SER A 628 -3.26 -5.26 1.78
N ILE A 629 -4.00 -4.15 1.87
CA ILE A 629 -5.20 -3.92 1.05
C ILE A 629 -4.86 -3.88 -0.45
N CYS A 630 -3.75 -3.26 -0.83
CA CYS A 630 -3.29 -3.17 -2.22
C CYS A 630 -3.04 -4.56 -2.78
N ARG A 631 -2.33 -5.42 -2.03
CA ARG A 631 -2.08 -6.82 -2.41
C ARG A 631 -3.38 -7.57 -2.72
N ARG A 632 -4.41 -7.39 -1.89
CA ARG A 632 -5.70 -8.08 -2.06
C ARG A 632 -6.49 -7.50 -3.24
N MET A 633 -6.50 -6.18 -3.37
CA MET A 633 -7.16 -5.46 -4.46
C MET A 633 -6.56 -5.86 -5.82
N TYR A 634 -5.24 -5.91 -5.94
CA TYR A 634 -4.57 -6.27 -7.20
C TYR A 634 -4.85 -7.73 -7.60
N ALA A 635 -4.92 -8.65 -6.62
CA ALA A 635 -5.29 -10.04 -6.88
C ALA A 635 -6.72 -10.15 -7.41
N LEU A 636 -7.67 -9.42 -6.81
CA LEU A 636 -9.06 -9.41 -7.22
C LEU A 636 -9.24 -8.76 -8.60
N ASP A 637 -8.62 -7.62 -8.85
CA ASP A 637 -8.72 -6.92 -10.14
C ASP A 637 -7.98 -7.65 -11.27
N ALA A 638 -6.83 -8.29 -11.02
CA ALA A 638 -6.15 -9.09 -12.05
C ALA A 638 -7.04 -10.25 -12.53
N ARG A 639 -7.76 -10.87 -11.57
CA ARG A 639 -8.72 -11.95 -11.85
C ARG A 639 -9.99 -11.44 -12.50
N ARG A 640 -10.48 -10.25 -12.13
CA ARG A 640 -11.59 -9.58 -12.82
C ARG A 640 -11.23 -9.28 -14.28
N ALA A 641 -10.07 -8.69 -14.54
CA ALA A 641 -9.58 -8.48 -15.90
C ALA A 641 -9.52 -9.81 -16.66
N GLN A 642 -8.98 -10.87 -16.04
CA GLN A 642 -8.95 -12.21 -16.63
C GLN A 642 -10.33 -12.73 -17.04
N ARG A 643 -11.35 -12.49 -16.20
CA ARG A 643 -12.73 -12.90 -16.49
C ARG A 643 -13.30 -12.10 -17.65
N LEU A 644 -13.07 -10.80 -17.72
CA LEU A 644 -13.65 -9.92 -18.75
C LEU A 644 -13.02 -10.17 -20.12
N VAL A 645 -11.69 -10.11 -20.21
CA VAL A 645 -10.97 -10.12 -21.50
C VAL A 645 -10.30 -11.45 -21.84
N GLY A 646 -10.24 -12.39 -20.89
CA GLY A 646 -9.56 -13.68 -21.05
C GLY A 646 -8.11 -13.67 -20.53
N GLY A 647 -7.34 -14.70 -20.89
CA GLY A 647 -5.96 -14.88 -20.45
C GLY A 647 -5.73 -16.10 -19.54
N ASP A 648 -4.48 -16.30 -19.15
CA ASP A 648 -4.04 -17.50 -18.41
C ASP A 648 -4.70 -17.61 -17.03
N PRO A 649 -5.10 -18.82 -16.59
CA PRO A 649 -5.66 -19.05 -15.26
C PRO A 649 -4.80 -18.51 -14.11
N LEU A 650 -5.38 -17.59 -13.31
CA LEU A 650 -4.70 -16.95 -12.18
C LEU A 650 -4.91 -17.69 -10.84
N VAL A 651 -4.87 -19.03 -10.86
CA VAL A 651 -5.13 -19.91 -9.70
C VAL A 651 -4.16 -19.64 -8.54
N ARG A 652 -2.92 -19.25 -8.84
CA ARG A 652 -1.88 -18.91 -7.83
C ARG A 652 -2.27 -17.75 -6.89
N PHE A 653 -3.30 -16.98 -7.21
CA PHE A 653 -3.79 -15.87 -6.40
C PHE A 653 -5.10 -16.18 -5.67
N ASP A 654 -5.62 -17.42 -5.75
CA ASP A 654 -6.87 -17.83 -5.10
C ASP A 654 -6.84 -17.59 -3.58
N GLU A 655 -5.76 -17.96 -2.90
CA GLU A 655 -5.61 -17.78 -1.45
C GLU A 655 -5.62 -16.30 -1.05
N ILE A 656 -4.98 -15.43 -1.84
CA ILE A 656 -4.93 -13.99 -1.59
C ILE A 656 -6.32 -13.38 -1.74
N ALA A 657 -7.03 -13.73 -2.83
CA ALA A 657 -8.36 -13.21 -3.14
C ALA A 657 -9.44 -13.69 -2.15
N ARG A 658 -9.33 -14.94 -1.67
CA ARG A 658 -10.31 -15.54 -0.74
C ARG A 658 -10.08 -15.20 0.72
N SER A 659 -8.90 -14.67 1.07
CA SER A 659 -8.56 -14.40 2.46
C SER A 659 -9.59 -13.50 3.16
N LYS A 660 -9.95 -13.89 4.39
CA LYS A 660 -10.83 -13.15 5.30
C LYS A 660 -10.04 -12.40 6.38
N ALA A 661 -8.71 -12.50 6.38
CA ALA A 661 -7.86 -11.82 7.35
C ALA A 661 -8.04 -10.29 7.24
N PRO A 662 -8.08 -9.53 8.35
CA PRO A 662 -8.14 -8.07 8.31
C PRO A 662 -7.03 -7.48 7.43
N THR A 663 -7.33 -6.41 6.69
CA THR A 663 -6.31 -5.74 5.89
C THR A 663 -5.64 -4.57 6.62
N VAL A 664 -4.44 -4.25 6.19
CA VAL A 664 -3.72 -3.03 6.57
C VAL A 664 -3.70 -2.10 5.36
N ASP A 665 -4.17 -0.87 5.56
CA ASP A 665 -4.14 0.17 4.53
C ASP A 665 -2.96 1.12 4.78
N GLN A 666 -2.04 1.17 3.83
CA GLN A 666 -0.83 2.00 3.88
C GLN A 666 -0.75 2.96 2.69
N ARG A 667 -1.84 3.11 1.95
CA ARG A 667 -1.88 4.05 0.82
C ARG A 667 -1.73 5.47 1.37
N ALA A 668 -0.82 6.22 0.78
CA ALA A 668 -0.59 7.62 1.06
C ALA A 668 -0.78 8.43 -0.23
N TYR A 669 -1.33 9.64 -0.08
CA TYR A 669 -1.65 10.55 -1.18
C TYR A 669 -0.89 11.88 -1.04
N ASP A 670 0.08 11.94 -0.13
CA ASP A 670 0.94 13.09 0.16
C ASP A 670 1.91 13.44 -0.97
N ALA A 671 2.06 12.57 -1.97
CA ALA A 671 2.81 12.85 -3.18
C ALA A 671 2.14 13.95 -4.06
N PHE A 672 0.81 14.11 -3.95
CA PHE A 672 0.09 15.18 -4.64
C PHE A 672 0.33 16.52 -3.95
N MET A 673 0.43 17.60 -4.74
CA MET A 673 0.43 18.94 -4.17
C MET A 673 -0.91 19.21 -3.48
N ASN A 674 -0.86 19.66 -2.23
CA ASN A 674 -2.04 20.03 -1.46
C ASN A 674 -1.93 21.47 -0.96
N CYS A 675 -2.67 22.36 -1.63
CA CYS A 675 -2.78 23.77 -1.27
C CYS A 675 -4.17 24.11 -0.70
N GLU A 676 -4.97 23.10 -0.36
CA GLU A 676 -6.33 23.29 0.11
C GLU A 676 -6.37 24.00 1.47
N PHE A 677 -7.46 24.70 1.79
CA PHE A 677 -7.63 25.38 3.06
C PHE A 677 -7.67 24.34 4.20
N PRO A 678 -7.08 24.62 5.38
CA PRO A 678 -7.12 23.67 6.49
C PRO A 678 -8.56 23.30 6.88
N GLY A 679 -8.86 22.00 6.82
CA GLY A 679 -10.20 21.46 7.08
C GLY A 679 -10.97 21.02 5.83
N GLU A 680 -10.55 21.45 4.65
CA GLU A 680 -11.07 20.96 3.37
C GLU A 680 -10.46 19.61 2.99
N ASP A 681 -11.16 18.87 2.12
CA ASP A 681 -10.65 17.61 1.56
C ASP A 681 -9.43 17.86 0.66
N ASP A 682 -8.45 16.95 0.70
CA ASP A 682 -7.25 17.05 -0.13
C ASP A 682 -7.59 17.01 -1.62
N PHE A 683 -6.82 17.75 -2.44
CA PHE A 683 -7.08 17.86 -3.88
C PHE A 683 -7.17 16.51 -4.60
N GLU A 684 -6.37 15.52 -4.19
CA GLU A 684 -6.38 14.16 -4.75
C GLU A 684 -7.77 13.50 -4.69
N THR A 685 -8.57 13.84 -3.68
CA THR A 685 -9.91 13.26 -3.51
C THR A 685 -10.86 13.64 -4.63
N PHE A 686 -10.73 14.85 -5.18
CA PHE A 686 -11.56 15.34 -6.29
C PHE A 686 -11.20 14.64 -7.60
N ILE A 687 -9.91 14.34 -7.82
CA ILE A 687 -9.43 13.69 -9.04
C ILE A 687 -9.42 12.15 -8.96
N ARG A 688 -9.98 11.57 -7.89
CA ARG A 688 -10.03 10.11 -7.70
C ARG A 688 -11.23 9.49 -8.45
N PRO A 689 -11.05 8.37 -9.17
CA PRO A 689 -12.16 7.63 -9.77
C PRO A 689 -13.05 6.95 -8.70
N GLY A 690 -14.04 7.68 -8.20
CA GLY A 690 -15.01 7.24 -7.20
C GLY A 690 -14.45 7.13 -5.78
N PRO A 691 -15.27 6.64 -4.82
CA PRO A 691 -14.88 6.56 -3.41
C PRO A 691 -13.68 5.65 -3.18
N LEU A 692 -12.85 5.96 -2.17
CA LEU A 692 -11.65 5.17 -1.83
C LEU A 692 -12.02 3.74 -1.44
N PRO A 693 -11.64 2.69 -2.21
CA PRO A 693 -11.98 1.30 -1.85
C PRO A 693 -11.38 0.88 -0.52
N LYS A 694 -12.20 0.33 0.39
CA LYS A 694 -11.77 -0.21 1.68
C LYS A 694 -12.32 -1.64 1.86
N GLU A 695 -12.72 -2.00 3.09
CA GLU A 695 -13.14 -3.36 3.45
C GLU A 695 -14.44 -3.79 2.75
N ASN A 696 -15.41 -2.90 2.51
CA ASN A 696 -16.65 -3.30 1.84
C ASN A 696 -16.42 -3.56 0.36
N TRP A 697 -15.53 -2.80 -0.28
CA TRP A 697 -15.10 -3.07 -1.65
C TRP A 697 -14.42 -4.44 -1.76
N ILE A 698 -13.47 -4.76 -0.88
CA ILE A 698 -12.80 -6.07 -0.86
C ILE A 698 -13.83 -7.19 -0.69
N ALA A 699 -14.76 -7.04 0.26
CA ALA A 699 -15.78 -8.04 0.50
C ALA A 699 -16.68 -8.24 -0.72
N THR A 700 -17.08 -7.15 -1.39
CA THR A 700 -17.90 -7.19 -2.62
C THR A 700 -17.18 -7.88 -3.77
N ALA A 701 -15.92 -7.52 -4.01
CA ALA A 701 -15.09 -8.14 -5.04
C ALA A 701 -14.83 -9.63 -4.73
N ARG A 702 -14.67 -10.00 -3.44
CA ARG A 702 -14.54 -11.40 -3.01
C ARG A 702 -15.79 -12.23 -3.26
N ILE A 703 -16.99 -11.70 -2.99
CA ILE A 703 -18.27 -12.38 -3.33
C ILE A 703 -18.31 -12.69 -4.82
N THR A 704 -17.94 -11.71 -5.64
CA THR A 704 -17.90 -11.85 -7.09
C THR A 704 -16.90 -12.93 -7.51
N ASP A 705 -15.67 -12.90 -6.97
CA ASP A 705 -14.66 -13.91 -7.29
C ASP A 705 -15.09 -15.33 -6.89
N GLN A 706 -15.71 -15.48 -5.71
CA GLN A 706 -16.24 -16.75 -5.22
C GLN A 706 -17.40 -17.26 -6.08
N LEU A 707 -18.31 -16.38 -6.54
CA LEU A 707 -19.38 -16.73 -7.47
C LEU A 707 -18.81 -17.40 -8.73
N PHE A 708 -17.81 -16.79 -9.35
CA PHE A 708 -17.16 -17.37 -10.53
C PHE A 708 -16.41 -18.66 -10.21
N GLY A 709 -15.81 -18.78 -9.02
CA GLY A 709 -15.22 -20.03 -8.54
C GLY A 709 -16.22 -21.17 -8.52
N VAL A 710 -17.38 -20.96 -7.88
CA VAL A 710 -18.46 -21.96 -7.78
C VAL A 710 -19.02 -22.31 -9.17
N LEU A 711 -19.30 -21.31 -10.01
CA LEU A 711 -19.80 -21.54 -11.38
C LEU A 711 -18.82 -22.34 -12.23
N LYS A 712 -17.51 -22.09 -12.09
CA LYS A 712 -16.46 -22.83 -12.79
C LYS A 712 -16.37 -24.28 -12.30
N ASP A 713 -16.45 -24.51 -10.99
CA ASP A 713 -16.42 -25.86 -10.41
C ASP A 713 -17.63 -26.69 -10.87
N ILE A 714 -18.82 -26.08 -10.93
CA ILE A 714 -20.02 -26.70 -11.53
C ILE A 714 -19.78 -27.06 -12.99
N ALA A 715 -19.22 -26.13 -13.78
CA ALA A 715 -18.98 -26.34 -15.20
C ALA A 715 -17.99 -27.48 -15.49
N ILE A 716 -17.04 -27.77 -14.57
CA ILE A 716 -16.04 -28.84 -14.72
C ILE A 716 -16.49 -30.14 -14.01
N GLN A 717 -17.67 -30.16 -13.38
CA GLN A 717 -18.19 -31.29 -12.59
C GLN A 717 -17.25 -31.75 -11.47
N ARG A 718 -16.49 -30.81 -10.89
CA ARG A 718 -15.63 -31.11 -9.74
C ARG A 718 -16.52 -31.33 -8.52
N PRO A 719 -16.43 -32.47 -7.80
CA PRO A 719 -17.16 -32.62 -6.55
C PRO A 719 -16.71 -31.52 -5.59
N LEU A 720 -17.66 -30.81 -4.99
CA LEU A 720 -17.36 -29.93 -3.87
C LEU A 720 -16.66 -30.79 -2.81
N THR A 721 -15.36 -30.57 -2.61
CA THR A 721 -14.67 -31.13 -1.44
C THR A 721 -15.43 -30.70 -0.20
N GLN A 722 -15.58 -31.58 0.78
CA GLN A 722 -16.49 -31.41 1.92
C GLN A 722 -16.17 -30.21 2.86
N GLU A 723 -15.21 -29.36 2.48
CA GLU A 723 -14.95 -28.02 3.02
C GLU A 723 -14.51 -27.05 1.90
N THR A 724 -15.20 -26.99 0.76
CA THR A 724 -15.25 -25.70 0.06
C THR A 724 -15.95 -24.74 1.01
N ASP A 725 -15.19 -23.77 1.50
CA ASP A 725 -15.54 -22.60 2.30
C ASP A 725 -16.71 -21.85 1.62
N LEU A 726 -17.90 -22.47 1.64
CA LEU A 726 -19.15 -21.91 1.14
C LEU A 726 -19.30 -20.55 1.82
N PRO A 727 -19.57 -19.47 1.07
CA PRO A 727 -19.58 -18.13 1.64
C PRO A 727 -20.53 -18.12 2.84
N ASP A 728 -20.00 -17.81 4.03
CA ASP A 728 -20.86 -17.45 5.14
C ASP A 728 -21.47 -16.09 4.82
N LEU A 729 -22.61 -16.13 4.14
CA LEU A 729 -23.35 -14.94 3.73
C LEU A 729 -23.81 -14.12 4.95
N GLY A 730 -23.86 -14.73 6.14
CA GLY A 730 -24.18 -14.06 7.41
C GLY A 730 -23.00 -13.27 8.00
N ALA A 731 -21.76 -13.61 7.64
CA ALA A 731 -20.55 -12.89 8.07
C ALA A 731 -20.23 -11.65 7.21
N LEU A 732 -21.06 -11.34 6.21
CA LEU A 732 -20.94 -10.19 5.30
C LEU A 732 -21.63 -8.92 5.85
N THR A 733 -21.63 -8.73 7.17
CA THR A 733 -22.06 -7.47 7.79
C THR A 733 -21.07 -6.36 7.42
N LEU A 734 -21.34 -5.71 6.30
CA LEU A 734 -20.62 -4.53 5.84
C LEU A 734 -21.16 -3.29 6.57
N SER A 735 -20.26 -2.38 6.91
CA SER A 735 -20.62 -1.12 7.57
C SER A 735 -21.43 -0.22 6.64
N GLU A 736 -22.08 0.81 7.18
CA GLU A 736 -22.77 1.86 6.40
C GLU A 736 -21.81 2.74 5.56
N ALA A 737 -20.51 2.42 5.52
CA ALA A 737 -19.50 3.23 4.86
C ALA A 737 -19.63 3.22 3.32
N ILE A 738 -19.41 4.40 2.72
CA ILE A 738 -19.56 4.70 1.28
C ILE A 738 -18.21 4.49 0.55
N ASP A 739 -17.59 3.31 0.65
CA ASP A 739 -16.37 2.96 -0.13
C ASP A 739 -16.69 2.26 -1.47
N LEU A 740 -17.97 2.27 -1.86
CA LEU A 740 -18.51 1.66 -3.08
C LEU A 740 -19.19 2.70 -3.97
N THR A 741 -19.01 2.61 -5.29
CA THR A 741 -19.83 3.33 -6.28
C THR A 741 -21.27 2.80 -6.30
N GLU A 742 -22.21 3.54 -6.88
CA GLU A 742 -23.60 3.07 -7.05
C GLU A 742 -23.68 1.77 -7.87
N ASP A 743 -22.88 1.67 -8.95
CA ASP A 743 -22.78 0.47 -9.79
C ASP A 743 -22.24 -0.72 -8.98
N GLU A 744 -21.24 -0.52 -8.13
CA GLU A 744 -20.68 -1.55 -7.22
C GLU A 744 -21.70 -1.99 -6.16
N GLN A 745 -22.48 -1.06 -5.60
CA GLN A 745 -23.53 -1.35 -4.62
C GLN A 745 -24.66 -2.20 -5.23
N GLU A 746 -25.11 -1.86 -6.44
CA GLU A 746 -26.14 -2.63 -7.13
C GLU A 746 -25.61 -4.01 -7.52
N ASN A 747 -24.40 -4.08 -8.11
CA ASN A 747 -23.77 -5.34 -8.48
C ASN A 747 -23.61 -6.27 -7.27
N ARG A 748 -23.16 -5.74 -6.11
CA ARG A 748 -23.09 -6.50 -4.85
C ARG A 748 -24.40 -7.22 -4.53
N LYS A 749 -25.54 -6.51 -4.60
CA LYS A 749 -26.87 -7.09 -4.31
C LYS A 749 -27.13 -8.28 -5.23
N ILE A 750 -26.88 -8.10 -6.53
CA ILE A 750 -27.15 -9.13 -7.54
C ILE A 750 -26.21 -10.32 -7.41
N HIS A 751 -24.90 -10.11 -7.24
CA HIS A 751 -23.94 -11.19 -7.06
C HIS A 751 -24.17 -11.98 -5.77
N THR A 752 -24.69 -11.33 -4.72
CA THR A 752 -25.11 -12.00 -3.48
C THR A 752 -26.32 -12.92 -3.71
N GLU A 753 -27.26 -12.55 -4.59
CA GLU A 753 -28.35 -13.45 -4.97
C GLU A 753 -27.86 -14.57 -5.89
N LEU A 754 -26.98 -14.28 -6.85
CA LEU A 754 -26.43 -15.27 -7.78
C LEU A 754 -25.59 -16.34 -7.08
N ILE A 755 -24.81 -15.98 -6.06
CA ILE A 755 -24.01 -16.96 -5.33
C ILE A 755 -24.87 -17.92 -4.51
N LYS A 756 -26.04 -17.48 -4.00
CA LYS A 756 -27.03 -18.37 -3.38
C LYS A 756 -27.56 -19.38 -4.39
N VAL A 757 -27.88 -18.92 -5.61
CA VAL A 757 -28.34 -19.81 -6.69
C VAL A 757 -27.26 -20.80 -7.09
N ALA A 758 -26.02 -20.33 -7.31
CA ALA A 758 -24.90 -21.18 -7.71
C ALA A 758 -24.56 -22.23 -6.64
N THR A 759 -24.53 -21.85 -5.36
CA THR A 759 -24.27 -22.79 -4.26
C THR A 759 -25.40 -23.82 -4.09
N PHE A 760 -26.66 -23.43 -4.32
CA PHE A 760 -27.79 -24.37 -4.37
C PHE A 760 -27.67 -25.36 -5.54
N MET A 761 -27.28 -24.90 -6.74
CA MET A 761 -27.02 -25.78 -7.88
C MET A 761 -25.92 -26.79 -7.58
N ALA A 762 -24.90 -26.37 -6.82
CA ALA A 762 -23.80 -27.21 -6.39
C ALA A 762 -24.16 -28.21 -5.27
N GLY A 763 -25.37 -28.12 -4.69
CA GLY A 763 -25.91 -29.09 -3.73
C GLY A 763 -25.94 -28.61 -2.27
N SER A 764 -25.71 -27.32 -2.00
CA SER A 764 -25.84 -26.74 -0.66
C SER A 764 -27.29 -26.78 -0.16
N LYS A 765 -27.47 -27.10 1.13
CA LYS A 765 -28.78 -27.10 1.80
C LYS A 765 -29.10 -25.76 2.51
N ASN A 766 -28.20 -24.79 2.44
CA ASN A 766 -28.34 -23.50 3.15
C ASN A 766 -29.41 -22.59 2.54
N THR A 767 -29.84 -22.87 1.30
CA THR A 767 -30.83 -22.07 0.58
C THR A 767 -31.96 -22.99 0.09
N THR A 768 -33.21 -22.59 0.35
CA THR A 768 -34.38 -23.36 -0.10
C THR A 768 -34.71 -23.05 -1.57
N ALA A 769 -35.43 -23.96 -2.23
CA ALA A 769 -35.89 -23.72 -3.61
C ALA A 769 -36.75 -22.45 -3.75
N GLU A 770 -37.53 -22.09 -2.72
CA GLU A 770 -38.32 -20.86 -2.70
C GLU A 770 -37.43 -19.60 -2.63
N GLN A 771 -36.36 -19.65 -1.83
CA GLN A 771 -35.37 -18.56 -1.77
C GLN A 771 -34.61 -18.41 -3.09
N VAL A 772 -34.34 -19.51 -3.79
CA VAL A 772 -33.73 -19.50 -5.12
C VAL A 772 -34.66 -18.86 -6.15
N ASP A 773 -35.95 -19.16 -6.13
CA ASP A 773 -36.91 -18.51 -7.03
C ASP A 773 -37.01 -17.00 -6.77
N LYS A 774 -37.07 -16.58 -5.49
CA LYS A 774 -37.02 -15.15 -5.12
C LYS A 774 -35.72 -14.47 -5.56
N ALA A 775 -34.59 -15.15 -5.44
CA ALA A 775 -33.29 -14.65 -5.88
C ALA A 775 -33.27 -14.44 -7.41
N LEU A 776 -33.75 -15.43 -8.18
CA LEU A 776 -33.86 -15.33 -9.64
C LEU A 776 -34.84 -14.24 -10.07
N ALA A 777 -35.96 -14.05 -9.36
CA ALA A 777 -36.91 -12.97 -9.63
C ALA A 777 -36.27 -11.57 -9.49
N LYS A 778 -35.46 -11.36 -8.44
CA LYS A 778 -34.71 -10.10 -8.27
C LYS A 778 -33.68 -9.87 -9.37
N VAL A 779 -33.00 -10.93 -9.80
CA VAL A 779 -32.04 -10.87 -10.92
C VAL A 779 -32.76 -10.49 -12.21
N GLU A 780 -33.93 -11.08 -12.48
CA GLU A 780 -34.75 -10.76 -13.65
C GLU A 780 -35.28 -9.32 -13.62
N GLU A 781 -35.74 -8.84 -12.46
CA GLU A 781 -36.14 -7.43 -12.26
C GLU A 781 -34.97 -6.47 -12.56
N PHE A 782 -33.78 -6.79 -12.06
CA PHE A 782 -32.56 -6.03 -12.35
C PHE A 782 -32.23 -6.02 -13.84
N LEU A 783 -32.26 -7.15 -14.54
CA LEU A 783 -31.99 -7.19 -15.98
C LEU A 783 -33.01 -6.36 -16.78
N ASN A 784 -34.28 -6.39 -16.40
CA ASN A 784 -35.31 -5.56 -17.02
C ASN A 784 -35.07 -4.06 -16.76
N LYS A 785 -34.67 -3.68 -15.55
CA LYS A 785 -34.24 -2.31 -15.22
C LYS A 785 -33.02 -1.88 -16.05
N MET A 786 -32.02 -2.74 -16.20
CA MET A 786 -30.84 -2.41 -17.03
C MET A 786 -31.21 -2.33 -18.52
N LYS A 787 -32.12 -3.19 -18.99
CA LYS A 787 -32.65 -3.11 -20.36
C LYS A 787 -33.34 -1.79 -20.63
N THR A 788 -34.17 -1.28 -19.71
CA THR A 788 -34.80 0.04 -19.89
C THR A 788 -33.76 1.16 -19.85
N GLN A 789 -32.76 1.08 -18.97
CA GLN A 789 -31.70 2.09 -18.90
C GLN A 789 -30.81 2.12 -20.15
N PHE A 790 -30.54 0.97 -20.79
CA PHE A 790 -29.70 0.89 -21.98
C PHE A 790 -30.50 1.08 -23.28
N SER A 791 -31.83 1.03 -23.24
CA SER A 791 -32.66 1.29 -24.41
C SER A 791 -32.57 2.77 -24.80
N LEU A 792 -32.54 3.04 -26.10
CA LEU A 792 -32.51 4.42 -26.60
C LEU A 792 -33.87 5.11 -26.40
N ASP A 793 -33.83 6.36 -25.97
CA ASP A 793 -35.00 7.25 -25.92
C ASP A 793 -35.31 7.89 -27.29
N GLU A 794 -36.30 8.78 -27.33
CA GLU A 794 -36.69 9.52 -28.54
C GLU A 794 -35.54 10.36 -29.14
N SER A 795 -34.57 10.76 -28.31
CA SER A 795 -33.38 11.52 -28.71
C SER A 795 -32.20 10.65 -29.14
N GLN A 796 -32.38 9.31 -29.23
CA GLN A 796 -31.31 8.35 -29.49
C GLN A 796 -30.21 8.39 -28.42
N ILE A 797 -30.57 8.71 -27.18
CA ILE A 797 -29.67 8.71 -26.02
C ILE A 797 -30.20 7.65 -25.03
N SER A 798 -29.28 6.90 -24.43
CA SER A 798 -29.64 5.93 -23.40
C SER A 798 -29.72 6.63 -22.04
N PRO A 799 -30.73 6.34 -21.19
CA PRO A 799 -30.80 6.81 -19.81
C PRO A 799 -29.60 6.45 -18.93
N PHE A 800 -28.70 5.57 -19.38
CA PHE A 800 -27.42 5.28 -18.74
C PHE A 800 -26.36 6.38 -18.93
N PHE A 801 -26.50 7.24 -19.95
CA PHE A 801 -25.46 8.20 -20.34
C PHE A 801 -25.33 9.45 -19.44
N PRO A 802 -26.39 10.00 -18.83
CA PRO A 802 -26.27 11.16 -17.94
C PRO A 802 -25.22 10.96 -16.84
N GLY A 803 -24.32 11.93 -16.66
CA GLY A 803 -23.21 11.86 -15.70
C GLY A 803 -22.12 10.84 -16.04
N LYS A 804 -22.16 10.22 -17.24
CA LYS A 804 -21.20 9.20 -17.70
C LYS A 804 -20.55 9.55 -19.05
N VAL A 805 -20.85 10.71 -19.62
CA VAL A 805 -20.34 11.11 -20.95
C VAL A 805 -20.09 12.61 -21.00
N ILE A 806 -19.11 13.01 -21.79
CA ILE A 806 -18.79 14.40 -22.09
C ILE A 806 -19.76 14.93 -23.15
N HIS A 807 -20.27 16.13 -22.93
CA HIS A 807 -21.10 16.87 -23.89
C HIS A 807 -20.34 18.13 -24.29
N LEU A 808 -20.07 18.30 -25.59
CA LEU A 808 -19.31 19.46 -26.10
C LEU A 808 -20.22 20.54 -26.72
N ARG A 809 -21.36 20.14 -27.33
CA ARG A 809 -22.38 21.02 -27.94
C ARG A 809 -23.78 20.37 -27.81
N ASP A 810 -24.86 21.18 -27.85
CA ASP A 810 -26.28 20.79 -27.95
C ASP A 810 -26.66 19.45 -27.29
N LYS A 811 -26.43 19.26 -25.98
CA LYS A 811 -26.83 18.05 -25.21
C LYS A 811 -26.48 16.69 -25.87
N THR A 812 -25.59 16.66 -26.87
CA THR A 812 -25.25 15.43 -27.60
C THR A 812 -24.04 14.76 -26.93
N PRO A 813 -24.13 13.47 -26.58
CA PRO A 813 -23.01 12.73 -25.98
C PRO A 813 -21.88 12.56 -26.99
N VAL A 814 -20.67 12.98 -26.62
CA VAL A 814 -19.53 12.97 -27.54
C VAL A 814 -18.51 11.90 -27.18
N ALA A 815 -18.11 11.82 -25.91
CA ALA A 815 -17.07 10.92 -25.45
C ALA A 815 -17.44 10.25 -24.11
N PRO A 816 -17.02 9.00 -23.86
CA PRO A 816 -17.23 8.34 -22.58
C PRO A 816 -16.29 8.88 -21.50
N ILE A 817 -16.67 8.71 -20.23
CA ILE A 817 -15.78 8.93 -19.07
C ILE A 817 -15.61 7.61 -18.29
N TRP A 818 -14.81 7.62 -17.22
CA TRP A 818 -14.58 6.45 -16.37
C TRP A 818 -15.88 5.78 -15.88
N GLY A 819 -16.89 6.56 -15.48
CA GLY A 819 -18.19 6.06 -15.00
C GLY A 819 -18.95 5.25 -16.05
N TYR A 820 -18.80 5.58 -17.34
CA TYR A 820 -19.37 4.81 -18.45
C TYR A 820 -18.75 3.42 -18.53
N PHE A 821 -17.41 3.35 -18.55
CA PHE A 821 -16.69 2.09 -18.61
C PHE A 821 -16.89 1.27 -17.34
N HIS A 822 -16.82 1.91 -16.18
CA HIS A 822 -17.03 1.25 -14.89
C HIS A 822 -18.40 0.58 -14.82
N GLY A 823 -19.47 1.30 -15.18
CA GLY A 823 -20.82 0.73 -15.21
C GLY A 823 -20.97 -0.40 -16.23
N ILE A 824 -20.41 -0.25 -17.44
CA ILE A 824 -20.48 -1.28 -18.49
C ILE A 824 -19.70 -2.53 -18.13
N PHE A 825 -18.44 -2.42 -17.72
CA PHE A 825 -17.63 -3.60 -17.39
C PHE A 825 -18.17 -4.33 -16.15
N THR A 826 -18.70 -3.58 -15.18
CA THR A 826 -19.39 -4.14 -14.01
C THR A 826 -20.65 -4.91 -14.43
N LEU A 827 -21.45 -4.38 -15.36
CA LEU A 827 -22.61 -5.08 -15.91
C LEU A 827 -22.22 -6.30 -16.76
N LEU A 828 -21.17 -6.18 -17.59
CA LEU A 828 -20.65 -7.29 -18.40
C LEU A 828 -20.12 -8.43 -17.53
N GLU A 829 -19.49 -8.13 -16.37
CA GLU A 829 -19.10 -9.14 -15.39
C GLU A 829 -20.34 -9.91 -14.89
N THR A 830 -21.43 -9.22 -14.55
CA THR A 830 -22.70 -9.84 -14.14
C THR A 830 -23.31 -10.70 -15.24
N LEU A 831 -23.38 -10.18 -16.48
CA LEU A 831 -23.92 -10.91 -17.63
C LEU A 831 -23.10 -12.18 -17.92
N LYS A 832 -21.78 -12.13 -17.72
CA LYS A 832 -20.92 -13.31 -17.87
C LYS A 832 -21.17 -14.36 -16.80
N ALA A 833 -21.37 -13.95 -15.54
CA ALA A 833 -21.77 -14.88 -14.48
C ALA A 833 -23.12 -15.55 -14.80
N LEU A 834 -24.09 -14.77 -15.30
CA LEU A 834 -25.40 -15.27 -15.72
C LEU A 834 -25.33 -16.21 -16.92
N SER A 835 -24.52 -15.88 -17.93
CA SER A 835 -24.25 -16.76 -19.08
C SER A 835 -23.74 -18.13 -18.63
N LEU A 836 -22.75 -18.15 -17.73
CA LEU A 836 -22.21 -19.39 -17.16
C LEU A 836 -23.26 -20.17 -16.34
N LEU A 837 -24.10 -19.47 -15.58
CA LEU A 837 -25.18 -20.08 -14.79
C LEU A 837 -26.24 -20.72 -15.69
N VAL A 838 -26.72 -19.99 -16.70
CA VAL A 838 -27.68 -20.49 -17.71
C VAL A 838 -27.10 -21.69 -18.45
N ALA A 839 -25.86 -21.57 -18.96
CA ALA A 839 -25.19 -22.65 -19.65
C ALA A 839 -25.03 -23.90 -18.78
N SER A 840 -24.74 -23.74 -17.49
CA SER A 840 -24.60 -24.85 -16.54
C SER A 840 -25.94 -25.51 -16.22
N ALA A 841 -27.02 -24.72 -16.10
CA ALA A 841 -28.37 -25.22 -15.82
C ALA A 841 -28.96 -26.00 -17.01
N SER A 842 -28.63 -25.62 -18.24
CA SER A 842 -29.15 -26.25 -19.47
C SER A 842 -28.43 -27.55 -19.87
N ARG A 843 -27.30 -27.91 -19.23
CA ARG A 843 -26.53 -29.12 -19.58
C ARG A 843 -27.27 -30.41 -19.23
N LYS A 844 -27.56 -31.22 -20.26
CA LYS A 844 -28.12 -32.58 -20.10
C LYS A 844 -27.12 -33.50 -19.38
N GLY A 845 -27.57 -34.20 -18.33
CA GLY A 845 -26.75 -35.16 -17.58
C GLY A 845 -25.94 -34.58 -16.41
N SER A 846 -26.12 -33.29 -16.09
CA SER A 846 -25.53 -32.67 -14.89
C SER A 846 -26.13 -33.26 -13.60
N LYS A 847 -25.30 -33.51 -12.58
CA LYS A 847 -25.72 -33.89 -11.22
C LYS A 847 -26.25 -32.70 -10.38
N THR A 848 -26.40 -31.52 -10.97
CA THR A 848 -26.83 -30.29 -10.29
C THR A 848 -28.33 -30.28 -10.00
N THR A 849 -28.72 -29.62 -8.91
CA THR A 849 -30.13 -29.39 -8.56
C THR A 849 -30.83 -28.59 -9.68
N LYS A 850 -32.07 -28.97 -10.03
CA LYS A 850 -32.84 -28.28 -11.08
C LYS A 850 -33.31 -26.90 -10.62
N LEU A 851 -33.16 -25.90 -11.48
CA LEU A 851 -33.68 -24.55 -11.29
C LEU A 851 -35.07 -24.38 -11.93
N PRO A 852 -35.85 -23.34 -11.54
CA PRO A 852 -37.15 -23.03 -12.15
C PRO A 852 -37.03 -22.80 -13.67
N LYS A 853 -37.72 -23.63 -14.46
CA LYS A 853 -37.55 -23.67 -15.92
C LYS A 853 -37.92 -22.35 -16.61
N GLU A 854 -39.06 -21.76 -16.23
CA GLU A 854 -39.56 -20.50 -16.82
C GLU A 854 -38.59 -19.33 -16.57
N ARG A 855 -38.09 -19.18 -15.33
CA ARG A 855 -37.08 -18.17 -15.00
C ARG A 855 -35.80 -18.35 -15.82
N MET A 856 -35.33 -19.59 -15.97
CA MET A 856 -34.13 -19.86 -16.75
C MET A 856 -34.31 -19.56 -18.25
N GLU A 857 -35.50 -19.80 -18.80
CA GLU A 857 -35.84 -19.44 -20.18
C GLU A 857 -35.86 -17.91 -20.37
N ASN A 858 -36.44 -17.16 -19.42
CA ASN A 858 -36.42 -15.69 -19.45
C ASN A 858 -34.99 -15.13 -19.36
N LEU A 859 -34.18 -15.63 -18.44
CA LEU A 859 -32.77 -15.21 -18.30
C LEU A 859 -31.95 -15.56 -19.55
N ALA A 860 -32.20 -16.71 -20.18
CA ALA A 860 -31.54 -17.11 -21.42
C ALA A 860 -31.87 -16.19 -22.60
N ALA A 861 -33.01 -15.50 -22.57
CA ALA A 861 -33.38 -14.49 -23.56
C ALA A 861 -32.83 -13.09 -23.22
N LEU A 862 -32.97 -12.65 -21.96
CA LEU A 862 -32.57 -11.32 -21.52
C LEU A 862 -31.05 -11.09 -21.54
N VAL A 863 -30.25 -12.10 -21.21
CA VAL A 863 -28.78 -11.96 -21.11
C VAL A 863 -28.15 -11.62 -22.48
N PRO A 864 -28.41 -12.39 -23.56
CA PRO A 864 -27.90 -12.02 -24.89
C PRO A 864 -28.48 -10.71 -25.42
N GLU A 865 -29.75 -10.42 -25.15
CA GLU A 865 -30.41 -9.19 -25.58
C GLU A 865 -29.73 -7.95 -24.98
N LEU A 866 -29.52 -7.93 -23.66
CA LEU A 866 -28.85 -6.82 -22.99
C LEU A 866 -27.38 -6.70 -23.41
N PHE A 867 -26.70 -7.83 -23.64
CA PHE A 867 -25.34 -7.83 -24.17
C PHE A 867 -25.23 -7.17 -25.54
N GLU A 868 -26.14 -7.49 -26.48
CA GLU A 868 -26.16 -6.82 -27.78
C GLU A 868 -26.55 -5.35 -27.69
N LEU A 869 -27.41 -4.97 -26.74
CA LEU A 869 -27.77 -3.57 -26.50
C LEU A 869 -26.57 -2.75 -26.02
N ILE A 870 -25.76 -3.29 -25.09
CA ILE A 870 -24.48 -2.67 -24.68
C ILE A 870 -23.58 -2.47 -25.91
N ARG A 871 -23.37 -3.53 -26.71
CA ARG A 871 -22.52 -3.47 -27.91
C ARG A 871 -23.04 -2.46 -28.94
N PHE A 872 -24.35 -2.37 -29.10
CA PHE A 872 -24.98 -1.39 -29.98
C PHE A 872 -24.69 0.04 -29.51
N ASN A 873 -24.93 0.34 -28.23
CA ASN A 873 -24.61 1.66 -27.66
C ASN A 873 -23.13 2.00 -27.75
N THR A 874 -22.24 1.04 -27.53
CA THR A 874 -20.78 1.22 -27.69
C THR A 874 -20.40 1.54 -29.13
N ARG A 875 -20.97 0.85 -30.12
CA ARG A 875 -20.76 1.16 -31.55
C ARG A 875 -21.28 2.55 -31.91
N THR A 876 -22.45 2.93 -31.41
CA THR A 876 -23.01 4.27 -31.60
C THR A 876 -22.10 5.34 -31.00
N MET A 877 -21.55 5.13 -29.80
CA MET A 877 -20.59 6.05 -29.19
C MET A 877 -19.31 6.16 -30.03
N LYS A 878 -18.77 5.03 -30.51
CA LYS A 878 -17.60 5.01 -31.39
C LYS A 878 -17.83 5.80 -32.68
N GLN A 879 -19.02 5.69 -33.29
CA GLN A 879 -19.38 6.49 -34.46
C GLN A 879 -19.41 8.00 -34.18
N ARG A 880 -19.87 8.40 -32.98
CA ARG A 880 -19.89 9.82 -32.58
C ARG A 880 -18.48 10.38 -32.41
N LEU A 881 -17.55 9.61 -31.86
CA LEU A 881 -16.14 10.00 -31.77
C LEU A 881 -15.48 10.18 -33.15
N SER A 882 -15.93 9.44 -34.17
CA SER A 882 -15.41 9.57 -35.54
C SER A 882 -16.02 10.75 -36.33
N THR A 883 -16.83 11.61 -35.69
CA THR A 883 -17.48 12.73 -36.39
C THR A 883 -16.45 13.77 -36.84
N PRO A 884 -16.46 14.22 -38.11
CA PRO A 884 -15.55 15.25 -38.59
C PRO A 884 -15.65 16.55 -37.77
N GLY A 885 -14.50 17.16 -37.44
CA GLY A 885 -14.44 18.41 -36.69
C GLY A 885 -14.48 18.27 -35.16
N LEU A 886 -14.55 17.04 -34.63
CA LEU A 886 -14.47 16.80 -33.19
C LEU A 886 -13.14 17.26 -32.59
N LEU A 887 -12.02 16.93 -33.25
CA LEU A 887 -10.68 17.34 -32.81
C LEU A 887 -10.59 18.87 -32.63
N THR A 888 -10.99 19.62 -33.65
CA THR A 888 -11.05 21.09 -33.60
C THR A 888 -11.96 21.57 -32.48
N THR A 889 -13.11 20.92 -32.27
CA THR A 889 -14.03 21.28 -31.18
C THR A 889 -13.41 21.07 -29.80
N LEU A 890 -12.61 20.01 -29.61
CA LEU A 890 -11.88 19.77 -28.35
C LEU A 890 -10.81 20.82 -28.12
N MET A 891 -10.08 21.20 -29.16
CA MET A 891 -9.08 22.28 -29.10
C MET A 891 -9.75 23.61 -28.75
N ASP A 892 -10.81 23.98 -29.47
CA ASP A 892 -11.57 25.21 -29.26
C ASP A 892 -12.11 25.29 -27.83
N ILE A 893 -12.71 24.22 -27.30
CA ILE A 893 -13.25 24.21 -25.93
C ILE A 893 -12.14 24.29 -24.87
N THR A 894 -10.99 23.67 -25.14
CA THR A 894 -9.84 23.76 -24.22
C THR A 894 -9.38 25.21 -24.08
N VAL A 895 -9.30 25.95 -25.18
CA VAL A 895 -8.86 27.35 -25.19
C VAL A 895 -9.97 28.30 -24.74
N GLN A 896 -11.13 28.26 -25.42
CA GLN A 896 -12.20 29.27 -25.32
C GLN A 896 -13.20 28.98 -24.18
N GLY A 897 -13.31 27.72 -23.75
CA GLY A 897 -14.34 27.25 -22.82
C GLY A 897 -15.64 26.86 -23.51
N HIS A 898 -16.66 26.55 -22.70
CA HIS A 898 -17.98 26.21 -23.21
C HIS A 898 -18.66 27.42 -23.88
N GLN A 899 -19.39 27.22 -24.97
CA GLN A 899 -20.03 28.32 -25.73
C GLN A 899 -21.00 29.16 -24.88
N ASP A 900 -21.73 28.50 -23.97
CA ASP A 900 -22.67 29.16 -23.06
C ASP A 900 -22.00 29.89 -21.88
N ALA A 901 -20.71 29.63 -21.66
CA ALA A 901 -19.92 30.23 -20.59
C ALA A 901 -18.46 30.35 -21.05
N PRO A 902 -18.13 31.29 -21.95
CA PRO A 902 -16.76 31.49 -22.42
C PRO A 902 -15.84 31.96 -21.29
N HIS A 903 -14.53 31.70 -21.39
CA HIS A 903 -13.54 32.27 -20.47
C HIS A 903 -13.19 33.71 -20.83
N THR A 904 -12.50 34.41 -19.93
CA THR A 904 -12.01 35.76 -20.20
C THR A 904 -11.12 35.80 -21.45
N PRO A 905 -11.17 36.86 -22.27
CA PRO A 905 -10.30 36.99 -23.45
C PRO A 905 -8.81 36.85 -23.10
N GLU A 906 -8.41 37.39 -21.95
CA GLU A 906 -7.03 37.29 -21.45
C GLU A 906 -6.59 35.83 -21.23
N LEU A 907 -7.46 34.98 -20.70
CA LEU A 907 -7.15 33.57 -20.52
C LEU A 907 -7.08 32.81 -21.84
N GLN A 908 -7.94 33.17 -22.80
CA GLN A 908 -7.90 32.60 -24.15
C GLN A 908 -6.56 32.92 -24.82
N ASP A 909 -6.15 34.18 -24.83
CA ASP A 909 -4.88 34.64 -25.41
C ASP A 909 -3.67 33.92 -24.78
N VAL A 910 -3.67 33.75 -23.45
CA VAL A 910 -2.61 33.04 -22.73
C VAL A 910 -2.59 31.55 -23.09
N PHE A 911 -3.74 30.90 -23.21
CA PHE A 911 -3.80 29.49 -23.59
C PHE A 911 -3.36 29.25 -25.03
N GLU A 912 -3.78 30.11 -25.97
CA GLU A 912 -3.32 30.06 -27.36
C GLU A 912 -1.79 30.21 -27.45
N SER A 913 -1.22 31.12 -26.66
CA SER A 913 0.23 31.34 -26.64
C SER A 913 1.02 30.22 -25.95
N VAL A 914 0.56 29.74 -24.78
CA VAL A 914 1.39 28.87 -23.92
C VAL A 914 1.21 27.39 -24.26
N LEU A 915 -0.01 26.93 -24.60
CA LEU A 915 -0.24 25.51 -24.87
C LEU A 915 0.38 25.08 -26.21
N GLY A 916 0.38 25.96 -27.22
CA GLY A 916 0.83 25.67 -28.57
C GLY A 916 -0.20 24.86 -29.37
N GLU A 917 -0.50 25.29 -30.59
CA GLU A 917 -1.53 24.66 -31.43
C GLU A 917 -1.19 23.21 -31.78
N SER A 918 0.07 22.93 -32.13
CA SER A 918 0.53 21.60 -32.54
C SER A 918 0.55 20.61 -31.37
N GLU A 919 1.01 21.04 -30.19
CA GLU A 919 1.03 20.24 -28.98
C GLU A 919 -0.40 19.91 -28.50
N LEU A 920 -1.29 20.90 -28.55
CA LEU A 920 -2.70 20.73 -28.20
C LEU A 920 -3.41 19.77 -29.16
N GLU A 921 -3.13 19.87 -30.48
CA GLU A 921 -3.66 18.94 -31.48
C GLU A 921 -3.21 17.50 -31.19
N LEU A 922 -1.91 17.29 -30.90
CA LEU A 922 -1.37 15.98 -30.53
C LEU A 922 -2.03 15.40 -29.28
N PHE A 923 -2.22 16.22 -28.24
CA PHE A 923 -2.91 15.81 -27.02
C PHE A 923 -4.36 15.39 -27.30
N CYS A 924 -5.15 16.23 -27.98
CA CYS A 924 -6.54 15.92 -28.26
C CYS A 924 -6.68 14.70 -29.19
N ALA A 925 -5.78 14.53 -30.16
CA ALA A 925 -5.76 13.36 -31.03
C ALA A 925 -5.45 12.07 -30.25
N ALA A 926 -4.44 12.10 -29.37
CA ALA A 926 -4.09 10.96 -28.52
C ALA A 926 -5.23 10.59 -27.56
N LEU A 927 -5.95 11.58 -27.03
CA LEU A 927 -7.13 11.35 -26.19
C LEU A 927 -8.25 10.65 -26.97
N MET A 928 -8.52 11.09 -28.20
CA MET A 928 -9.49 10.45 -29.08
C MET A 928 -9.12 8.99 -29.41
N GLU A 929 -7.84 8.72 -29.70
CA GLU A 929 -7.34 7.36 -29.94
C GLU A 929 -7.53 6.48 -28.71
N SER A 930 -7.20 6.98 -27.52
CA SER A 930 -7.38 6.25 -26.26
C SER A 930 -8.85 5.90 -25.97
N TRP A 931 -9.79 6.81 -26.29
CA TRP A 931 -11.22 6.51 -26.19
C TRP A 931 -11.66 5.44 -27.18
N GLU A 932 -11.14 5.46 -28.41
CA GLU A 932 -11.43 4.45 -29.41
C GLU A 932 -10.96 3.06 -28.96
N GLU A 933 -9.72 2.96 -28.47
CA GLU A 933 -9.16 1.73 -27.91
C GLU A 933 -10.02 1.21 -26.74
N ALA A 934 -10.43 2.11 -25.84
CA ALA A 934 -11.25 1.75 -24.70
C ALA A 934 -12.62 1.17 -25.09
N LEU A 935 -13.27 1.75 -26.11
CA LEU A 935 -14.53 1.25 -26.66
C LEU A 935 -14.35 -0.09 -27.38
N ASP A 936 -13.24 -0.27 -28.11
CA ASP A 936 -12.90 -1.56 -28.72
C ASP A 936 -12.66 -2.65 -27.65
N GLY A 937 -12.09 -2.26 -26.51
CA GLY A 937 -11.99 -3.08 -25.32
C GLY A 937 -13.34 -3.62 -24.84
N VAL A 938 -14.38 -2.77 -24.79
CA VAL A 938 -15.76 -3.22 -24.48
C VAL A 938 -16.26 -4.21 -25.53
N LEU A 939 -16.04 -3.91 -26.82
CA LEU A 939 -16.46 -4.77 -27.92
C LEU A 939 -15.69 -6.10 -28.00
N SER A 940 -14.54 -6.22 -27.32
CA SER A 940 -13.75 -7.45 -27.26
C SER A 940 -14.29 -8.49 -26.27
N VAL A 941 -15.11 -8.07 -25.29
CA VAL A 941 -15.67 -8.94 -24.24
C VAL A 941 -16.60 -9.99 -24.86
N LYS A 942 -16.54 -11.22 -24.33
CA LYS A 942 -17.36 -12.36 -24.73
C LYS A 942 -18.06 -12.98 -23.52
N LEU A 943 -19.32 -13.41 -23.70
CA LEU A 943 -20.14 -14.12 -22.72
C LEU A 943 -19.92 -15.64 -22.70
#